data_AF-A0A1H8BTT0-F1
#
_entry.id   AF-A0A1H8BTT0-F1
#
_cell.length_a   1.000
_cell.length_b   1.000
_cell.length_c   1.000
_cell.angle_alpha   90.00
_cell.angle_beta   90.00
_cell.angle_gamma   90.00
#
_symmetry.space_group_name_H-M   'P 1'
#
loop_
_entity.id
_entity.type
_entity.pdbx_description
1 polymer ?
#
loop_
_entity_poly.entity_id
_entity_poly.type
_entity_poly.pdbx_seq_one_letter_code
_entity_poly.pdbx_strand_id
1 'polypeptide(L)'
;MVAEIIGVGAGLLSGDIINQNAEFLSRELAALGIDLQFQSTVGDNKLRLQKCLAHALERSDLVILMGGIGPTSDDITKQTIVEGIGSSLELHEPSLEHIKQVYQRNGKTMPPECMQQAMLPKGATVFPNKQGTSPGCAVSAGAQCMLVLPENPRELAPMFLSYIYGYLAAFAPGKVAYRTLRVAGLSPLDVANKLQQYTQSSNPVLAIYPMSKDKTMLRVTGRANTKEQAENLCASVVAGIMKNIGRYVVSKGNLAQKAPLKSSGVQKAVAGGGNGGKPPKKRRWYQNILPRKGDDGREVVRKLIMLVAVVVLLGSLGYIFQYYYAADANRKLVSGLESMFSDADNYKVPAGYPKDYLKKFVPWWEINPDVAGRIEIEGTPLKYAVVQAKDNDYYLRRTFYKKNDKHGVPFIDFRVDLKKESTNTIIYGHNMTDGQIFGELINYKNLDYYKQHPIIKFDSVYREGKYKIVAIIVTSANDPQFMYHDFIQTQNNQEMNDFIKKIRERSLINTTVDVKPGDKLLTLSTCDYSFRDPVTNQRVARFVVVARKVRPFEKAKVDTDGAKMNPNPLMPDAYYKKPSKPSSSSSPSSSSQAPSSSSSSASSSHSSSTSSSTSSEDASEEESSEPSSSSSSSSSSSSSSSSSVPPSSSSSEEEQSSSSSEPPQSIPSEESSSDSSDDMDDSDDARIARTDLITVDGEELEAYDAVCAMVQNETGGTFKAEALKAQAVAIYSRMVARNGNLTSMPMRSPNSAVEKAVKAVWGETVQWNGKPIDVYFYSTSSGMTNTSKEVWGGSLNGHNQNVESPWDETSRYYGMETSISKDTVIDKIYGKLDVDLADVEEDEWFRVDSKTAAGYNDKMTVGGTKRTTGRYIRESVLGLKSAAFEWRFTDDKVIFTTYGYGHGCGMSQYGANEMAKEGYSYKEILKYYYPGSNVGK
;
A
#
# COMPACT_ATOMS: atom_id res chain seq x y z
N MET A 1 41.76 1.36 -18.89
CA MET A 1 40.71 1.93 -18.02
C MET A 1 39.58 0.93 -17.81
N VAL A 2 39.86 -0.08 -17.00
CA VAL A 2 38.88 -0.93 -16.31
C VAL A 2 38.34 -0.16 -15.10
N ALA A 3 37.07 -0.34 -14.78
CA ALA A 3 36.43 0.26 -13.61
C ALA A 3 35.70 -0.74 -12.72
N GLU A 4 35.59 -0.37 -11.45
CA GLU A 4 34.73 -0.99 -10.44
C GLU A 4 33.90 0.07 -9.71
N ILE A 5 32.66 -0.27 -9.34
CA ILE A 5 31.79 0.55 -8.49
C ILE A 5 31.65 -0.14 -7.13
N ILE A 6 31.86 0.61 -6.05
CA ILE A 6 31.61 0.19 -4.66
C ILE A 6 30.46 1.04 -4.11
N GLY A 7 29.29 0.43 -3.88
CA GLY A 7 28.24 1.02 -3.04
C GLY A 7 28.60 0.86 -1.56
N VAL A 8 28.66 1.97 -0.83
CA VAL A 8 28.90 2.00 0.62
C VAL A 8 27.62 2.45 1.32
N GLY A 9 27.04 1.55 2.11
CA GLY A 9 25.80 1.81 2.84
C GLY A 9 25.05 0.52 3.19
N ALA A 10 24.60 0.39 4.45
CA ALA A 10 23.85 -0.77 4.92
C ALA A 10 22.52 -0.95 4.16
N GLY A 11 21.83 0.15 3.81
CA GLY A 11 20.57 0.13 3.05
C GLY A 11 20.70 -0.40 1.62
N LEU A 12 21.88 -0.30 1.02
CA LEU A 12 22.20 -0.92 -0.28
C LEU A 12 22.43 -2.43 -0.16
N LEU A 13 22.79 -2.91 1.05
CA LEU A 13 23.10 -4.33 1.33
C LEU A 13 21.87 -5.12 1.82
N SER A 14 20.95 -4.47 2.55
CA SER A 14 19.65 -5.04 2.92
C SER A 14 18.67 -5.11 1.75
N GLY A 15 18.82 -4.22 0.76
CA GLY A 15 17.92 -4.09 -0.39
C GLY A 15 16.81 -3.06 -0.20
N ASP A 16 16.77 -2.35 0.94
CA ASP A 16 15.85 -1.24 1.19
C ASP A 16 16.06 -0.09 0.19
N ILE A 17 17.31 0.09 -0.27
CA ILE A 17 17.71 1.09 -1.27
C ILE A 17 18.16 0.37 -2.54
N ILE A 18 17.38 0.50 -3.61
CA ILE A 18 17.78 0.03 -4.95
C ILE A 18 18.95 0.88 -5.44
N ASN A 19 20.07 0.25 -5.82
CA ASN A 19 21.28 0.92 -6.28
C ASN A 19 21.15 1.50 -7.72
N GLN A 20 20.29 2.51 -7.88
CA GLN A 20 20.03 3.23 -9.14
C GLN A 20 21.28 3.97 -9.66
N ASN A 21 22.21 4.32 -8.76
CA ASN A 21 23.46 4.97 -9.14
C ASN A 21 24.37 4.03 -9.94
N ALA A 22 24.42 2.74 -9.60
CA ALA A 22 25.19 1.76 -10.35
C ALA A 22 24.68 1.61 -11.80
N GLU A 23 23.36 1.65 -12.03
CA GLU A 23 22.77 1.66 -13.39
C GLU A 23 23.19 2.93 -14.16
N PHE A 24 23.02 4.09 -13.53
CA PHE A 24 23.40 5.38 -14.11
C PHE A 24 24.88 5.41 -14.50
N LEU A 25 25.78 5.11 -13.56
CA LEU A 25 27.22 5.08 -13.82
C LEU A 25 27.60 4.03 -14.87
N SER A 26 27.01 2.83 -14.85
CA SER A 26 27.25 1.81 -15.88
C SER A 26 26.99 2.34 -17.29
N ARG A 27 25.93 3.12 -17.48
CA ARG A 27 25.58 3.72 -18.76
C ARG A 27 26.54 4.83 -19.16
N GLU A 28 26.85 5.76 -18.26
CA GLU A 28 27.71 6.91 -18.60
C GLU A 28 29.20 6.51 -18.74
N LEU A 29 29.70 5.54 -17.96
CA LEU A 29 31.04 4.95 -18.14
C LEU A 29 31.15 4.23 -19.49
N ALA A 30 30.15 3.43 -19.87
CA ALA A 30 30.11 2.79 -21.18
C ALA A 30 30.06 3.82 -22.34
N ALA A 31 29.40 4.96 -22.15
CA ALA A 31 29.40 6.07 -23.12
C ALA A 31 30.76 6.80 -23.21
N LEU A 32 31.55 6.81 -22.13
CA LEU A 32 32.95 7.25 -22.11
C LEU A 32 33.93 6.20 -22.67
N GLY A 33 33.51 4.94 -22.79
CA GLY A 33 34.38 3.82 -23.18
C GLY A 33 35.23 3.25 -22.05
N ILE A 34 34.86 3.53 -20.80
CA ILE A 34 35.44 2.94 -19.60
C ILE A 34 34.78 1.56 -19.38
N ASP A 35 35.61 0.55 -19.12
CA ASP A 35 35.20 -0.85 -19.06
C ASP A 35 34.82 -1.25 -17.63
N LEU A 36 33.55 -1.05 -17.25
CA LEU A 36 33.05 -1.44 -15.93
C LEU A 36 32.94 -2.97 -15.85
N GLN A 37 33.79 -3.61 -15.06
CA GLN A 37 33.87 -5.07 -14.94
C GLN A 37 33.27 -5.60 -13.63
N PHE A 38 33.32 -4.82 -12.56
CA PHE A 38 32.84 -5.24 -11.23
C PHE A 38 31.90 -4.21 -10.59
N GLN A 39 30.94 -4.72 -9.82
CA GLN A 39 30.11 -3.93 -8.91
C GLN A 39 30.08 -4.67 -7.56
N SER A 40 30.34 -3.93 -6.50
CA SER A 40 30.43 -4.44 -5.13
C SER A 40 29.57 -3.58 -4.20
N THR A 41 28.94 -4.19 -3.19
CA THR A 41 28.20 -3.47 -2.14
C THR A 41 28.76 -3.83 -0.78
N VAL A 42 28.99 -2.84 0.07
CA VAL A 42 29.58 -2.99 1.40
C VAL A 42 28.80 -2.13 2.39
N GLY A 43 28.22 -2.76 3.43
CA GLY A 43 27.65 -2.01 4.56
C GLY A 43 28.73 -1.34 5.41
N ASP A 44 28.33 -0.42 6.28
CA ASP A 44 29.18 0.60 6.93
C ASP A 44 30.14 0.03 7.99
N ASN A 45 31.13 -0.72 7.51
CA ASN A 45 32.16 -1.35 8.33
C ASN A 45 33.53 -1.14 7.70
N LYS A 46 34.35 -0.35 8.39
CA LYS A 46 35.70 0.07 7.98
C LYS A 46 36.59 -1.07 7.49
N LEU A 47 36.64 -2.19 8.22
CA LEU A 47 37.50 -3.32 7.86
C LEU A 47 37.01 -4.08 6.62
N ARG A 48 35.68 -4.15 6.39
CA ARG A 48 35.11 -4.70 5.15
C ARG A 48 35.38 -3.77 3.97
N LEU A 49 35.23 -2.46 4.16
CA LEU A 49 35.48 -1.46 3.12
C LEU A 49 36.96 -1.40 2.73
N GLN A 50 37.89 -1.48 3.69
CA GLN A 50 39.34 -1.59 3.41
C GLN A 50 39.67 -2.81 2.55
N LYS A 51 39.11 -3.99 2.86
CA LYS A 51 39.33 -5.22 2.08
C LYS A 51 38.73 -5.14 0.67
N CYS A 52 37.51 -4.60 0.56
CA CYS A 52 36.86 -4.40 -0.74
C CYS A 52 37.65 -3.41 -1.62
N LEU A 53 38.09 -2.29 -1.04
CA LEU A 53 38.88 -1.28 -1.72
C LEU A 53 40.24 -1.81 -2.19
N ALA A 54 40.92 -2.62 -1.36
CA ALA A 54 42.16 -3.29 -1.77
C ALA A 54 41.94 -4.18 -3.00
N HIS A 55 40.95 -5.07 -2.99
CA HIS A 55 40.66 -5.95 -4.14
C HIS A 55 40.18 -5.18 -5.38
N ALA A 56 39.49 -4.06 -5.22
CA ALA A 56 39.09 -3.20 -6.34
C ALA A 56 40.31 -2.50 -6.97
N LEU A 57 41.27 -2.05 -6.16
CA LEU A 57 42.54 -1.47 -6.60
C LEU A 57 43.51 -2.50 -7.19
N GLU A 58 43.45 -3.77 -6.80
CA GLU A 58 44.23 -4.85 -7.43
C GLU A 58 43.84 -5.09 -8.90
N ARG A 59 42.61 -4.73 -9.31
CA ARG A 59 42.03 -5.12 -10.62
C ARG A 59 41.45 -3.99 -11.48
N SER A 60 41.43 -2.74 -11.00
CA SER A 60 40.79 -1.62 -11.70
C SER A 60 41.71 -0.40 -11.86
N ASP A 61 41.59 0.30 -12.98
CA ASP A 61 42.21 1.63 -13.16
C ASP A 61 41.39 2.73 -12.47
N LEU A 62 40.07 2.53 -12.34
CA LEU A 62 39.13 3.47 -11.73
C LEU A 62 38.23 2.77 -10.71
N VAL A 63 38.27 3.17 -9.44
CA VAL A 63 37.35 2.70 -8.40
C VAL A 63 36.40 3.83 -8.02
N ILE A 64 35.09 3.62 -8.16
CA ILE A 64 34.07 4.62 -7.82
C ILE A 64 33.32 4.20 -6.56
N LEU A 65 33.55 4.92 -5.45
CA LEU A 65 32.85 4.73 -4.18
C LEU A 65 31.65 5.68 -4.12
N MET A 66 30.49 5.16 -3.71
CA MET A 66 29.24 5.91 -3.58
C MET A 66 28.68 5.73 -2.16
N GLY A 67 28.46 6.82 -1.44
CA GLY A 67 27.95 6.79 -0.06
C GLY A 67 29.04 6.79 1.02
N GLY A 68 28.62 6.88 2.28
CA GLY A 68 29.49 7.03 3.45
C GLY A 68 30.30 8.35 3.47
N ILE A 69 29.71 9.47 3.02
CA ILE A 69 30.36 10.79 2.95
C ILE A 69 29.52 11.99 3.47
N GLY A 70 28.42 11.73 4.15
CA GLY A 70 27.65 12.71 4.93
C GLY A 70 28.35 13.16 6.23
N PRO A 71 27.59 13.59 7.25
CA PRO A 71 28.09 14.10 8.52
C PRO A 71 28.01 13.11 9.71
N THR A 72 27.52 11.88 9.53
CA THR A 72 27.24 10.94 10.64
C THR A 72 28.39 9.94 10.89
N SER A 73 28.36 9.22 12.01
CA SER A 73 29.48 8.37 12.45
C SER A 73 29.67 7.08 11.64
N ASP A 74 28.70 6.74 10.79
CA ASP A 74 28.72 5.71 9.75
C ASP A 74 29.30 6.22 8.41
N ASP A 75 29.47 7.53 8.22
CA ASP A 75 30.10 8.11 7.02
C ASP A 75 31.63 7.94 7.01
N ILE A 76 32.08 6.70 6.81
CA ILE A 76 33.46 6.24 6.97
C ILE A 76 34.32 6.27 5.69
N THR A 77 33.77 6.59 4.53
CA THR A 77 34.41 6.33 3.23
C THR A 77 35.70 7.14 3.05
N LYS A 78 35.69 8.44 3.39
CA LYS A 78 36.84 9.33 3.18
C LYS A 78 38.01 9.00 4.11
N GLN A 79 37.69 8.67 5.36
CA GLN A 79 38.59 8.24 6.43
C GLN A 79 39.25 6.91 6.03
N THR A 80 38.44 5.96 5.55
CA THR A 80 38.90 4.65 5.07
C THR A 80 39.89 4.78 3.91
N ILE A 81 39.62 5.68 2.95
CA ILE A 81 40.51 5.93 1.81
C ILE A 81 41.85 6.51 2.26
N VAL A 82 41.87 7.56 3.10
CA VAL A 82 43.15 8.20 3.48
C VAL A 82 44.05 7.26 4.27
N GLU A 83 43.49 6.44 5.16
CA GLU A 83 44.26 5.43 5.89
C GLU A 83 44.82 4.35 4.96
N GLY A 84 44.05 3.90 3.96
CA GLY A 84 44.48 2.91 2.99
C GLY A 84 45.65 3.35 2.09
N ILE A 85 45.83 4.66 1.89
CA ILE A 85 46.90 5.23 1.05
C ILE A 85 47.97 6.01 1.84
N GLY A 86 47.93 6.00 3.18
CA GLY A 86 48.88 6.73 4.02
C GLY A 86 48.81 8.27 3.88
N SER A 87 47.62 8.82 3.62
CA SER A 87 47.36 10.25 3.48
C SER A 87 46.57 10.82 4.67
N SER A 88 46.24 12.11 4.64
CA SER A 88 45.44 12.81 5.65
C SER A 88 44.20 13.45 5.04
N LEU A 89 43.19 13.73 5.87
CA LEU A 89 42.12 14.67 5.50
C LEU A 89 42.55 16.11 5.81
N GLU A 90 42.23 17.04 4.92
CA GLU A 90 42.43 18.48 5.08
C GLU A 90 41.10 19.21 4.87
N LEU A 91 40.94 20.39 5.48
CA LEU A 91 39.73 21.18 5.40
C LEU A 91 39.65 21.93 4.06
N HIS A 92 38.70 21.59 3.21
CA HIS A 92 38.45 22.32 1.98
C HIS A 92 37.51 23.51 2.24
N GLU A 93 38.07 24.67 2.56
CA GLU A 93 37.31 25.90 2.89
C GLU A 93 36.20 26.27 1.90
N PRO A 94 36.37 26.18 0.56
CA PRO A 94 35.27 26.45 -0.39
C PRO A 94 34.09 25.48 -0.25
N SER A 95 34.32 24.25 0.21
CA SER A 95 33.25 23.30 0.54
C SER A 95 32.60 23.63 1.90
N LEU A 96 33.39 23.99 2.91
CA LEU A 96 32.85 24.42 4.20
C LEU A 96 31.96 25.65 4.05
N GLU A 97 32.39 26.63 3.24
CA GLU A 97 31.63 27.83 2.94
C GLU A 97 30.34 27.55 2.15
N HIS A 98 30.38 26.64 1.17
CA HIS A 98 29.15 26.18 0.51
C HIS A 98 28.18 25.51 1.50
N ILE A 99 28.66 24.67 2.42
CA ILE A 99 27.82 24.01 3.44
C ILE A 99 27.20 25.07 4.37
N LYS A 100 27.99 26.01 4.90
CA LYS A 100 27.50 27.16 5.68
C LYS A 100 26.38 27.90 4.94
N GLN A 101 26.57 28.21 3.66
CA GLN A 101 25.56 28.88 2.84
C GLN A 101 24.30 28.04 2.59
N VAL A 102 24.39 26.71 2.46
CA VAL A 102 23.21 25.84 2.36
C VAL A 102 22.40 25.85 3.65
N TYR A 103 23.05 25.75 4.82
CA TYR A 103 22.36 25.88 6.11
C TYR A 103 21.73 27.27 6.30
N GLN A 104 22.47 28.34 6.02
CA GLN A 104 21.99 29.72 6.14
C GLN A 104 20.80 30.01 5.21
N ARG A 105 20.84 29.58 3.94
CA ARG A 105 19.72 29.72 2.99
C ARG A 105 18.45 28.98 3.45
N ASN A 106 18.62 27.90 4.21
CA ASN A 106 17.54 27.10 4.78
C ASN A 106 17.11 27.58 6.18
N GLY A 107 17.60 28.75 6.65
CA GLY A 107 17.22 29.33 7.94
C GLY A 107 17.74 28.57 9.16
N LYS A 108 18.84 27.79 9.01
CA LYS A 108 19.41 26.94 10.07
C LYS A 108 20.86 27.29 10.35
N THR A 109 21.28 27.11 11.60
CA THR A 109 22.70 27.06 11.97
C THR A 109 23.29 25.73 11.48
N MET A 110 24.53 25.74 11.01
CA MET A 110 25.27 24.53 10.63
C MET A 110 25.72 23.76 11.89
N PRO A 111 25.37 22.48 12.05
CA PRO A 111 25.90 21.63 13.13
C PRO A 111 27.43 21.45 13.00
N PRO A 112 28.19 21.34 14.11
CA PRO A 112 29.64 21.12 14.06
C PRO A 112 30.06 19.87 13.27
N GLU A 113 29.26 18.82 13.32
CA GLU A 113 29.50 17.52 12.67
C GLU A 113 29.55 17.67 11.14
N CYS A 114 28.76 18.58 10.58
CA CYS A 114 28.75 18.88 9.14
C CYS A 114 30.08 19.46 8.62
N MET A 115 30.97 19.93 9.51
CA MET A 115 32.35 20.27 9.12
C MET A 115 33.11 19.06 8.58
N GLN A 116 32.80 17.84 9.04
CA GLN A 116 33.42 16.61 8.52
C GLN A 116 33.10 16.36 7.04
N GLN A 117 31.99 16.89 6.51
CA GLN A 117 31.68 16.82 5.08
C GLN A 117 32.72 17.58 4.24
N ALA A 118 33.27 18.70 4.75
CA ALA A 118 34.30 19.52 4.11
C ALA A 118 35.74 18.99 4.31
N MET A 119 35.96 18.02 5.19
CA MET A 119 37.25 17.34 5.34
C MET A 119 37.44 16.37 4.17
N LEU A 120 38.46 16.60 3.33
CA LEU A 120 38.71 15.87 2.08
C LEU A 120 40.15 15.36 2.01
N PRO A 121 40.45 14.27 1.26
CA PRO A 121 41.81 13.75 1.14
C PRO A 121 42.79 14.81 0.62
N LYS A 122 43.96 14.91 1.24
CA LYS A 122 45.04 15.83 0.85
C LYS A 122 45.37 15.68 -0.64
N GLY A 123 45.32 16.79 -1.38
CA GLY A 123 45.58 16.83 -2.82
C GLY A 123 44.45 16.33 -3.73
N ALA A 124 43.26 16.01 -3.20
CA ALA A 124 42.15 15.55 -4.02
C ALA A 124 41.60 16.61 -4.98
N THR A 125 41.16 16.19 -6.16
CA THR A 125 40.34 17.02 -7.07
C THR A 125 38.92 17.08 -6.53
N VAL A 126 38.42 18.27 -6.17
CA VAL A 126 37.10 18.43 -5.52
C VAL A 126 36.00 18.73 -6.55
N PHE A 127 34.84 18.07 -6.40
CA PHE A 127 33.65 18.24 -7.25
C PHE A 127 32.51 18.92 -6.47
N PRO A 128 32.19 20.20 -6.74
CA PRO A 128 31.21 20.96 -5.96
C PRO A 128 29.78 20.42 -6.08
N ASN A 129 29.21 19.97 -4.97
CA ASN A 129 27.82 19.51 -4.90
C ASN A 129 26.84 20.70 -4.89
N LYS A 130 26.16 20.94 -6.01
CA LYS A 130 25.17 22.04 -6.12
C LYS A 130 23.78 21.71 -5.60
N GLN A 131 23.52 20.46 -5.19
CA GLN A 131 22.18 19.96 -4.80
C GLN A 131 22.12 19.49 -3.33
N GLY A 132 23.25 19.39 -2.64
CA GLY A 132 23.36 19.01 -1.23
C GLY A 132 24.65 19.52 -0.59
N THR A 133 25.05 18.92 0.53
CA THR A 133 26.17 19.38 1.37
C THR A 133 27.46 18.60 1.20
N SER A 134 27.43 17.29 0.89
CA SER A 134 28.63 16.48 0.70
C SER A 134 29.28 16.73 -0.68
N PRO A 135 30.48 17.36 -0.77
CA PRO A 135 31.22 17.43 -2.04
C PRO A 135 31.73 16.04 -2.44
N GLY A 136 31.79 15.77 -3.75
CA GLY A 136 32.53 14.63 -4.27
C GLY A 136 34.01 14.95 -4.39
N CYS A 137 34.87 13.94 -4.52
CA CYS A 137 36.28 14.15 -4.82
C CYS A 137 36.91 12.98 -5.60
N ALA A 138 38.04 13.24 -6.28
CA ALA A 138 38.89 12.20 -6.86
C ALA A 138 40.30 12.27 -6.29
N VAL A 139 40.88 11.11 -6.01
CA VAL A 139 42.26 10.91 -5.56
C VAL A 139 42.98 10.04 -6.59
N SER A 140 44.07 10.55 -7.15
CA SER A 140 44.84 9.84 -8.18
C SER A 140 46.18 9.37 -7.60
N ALA A 141 46.53 8.10 -7.84
CA ALA A 141 47.77 7.47 -7.42
C ALA A 141 48.43 6.81 -8.64
N GLY A 142 49.39 7.51 -9.26
CA GLY A 142 49.99 7.08 -10.52
C GLY A 142 48.94 6.99 -11.64
N ALA A 143 48.77 5.80 -12.20
CA ALA A 143 47.77 5.53 -13.25
C ALA A 143 46.35 5.25 -12.71
N GLN A 144 46.19 5.02 -11.41
CA GLN A 144 44.91 4.64 -10.80
C GLN A 144 44.19 5.83 -10.19
N CYS A 145 42.85 5.79 -10.21
CA CYS A 145 41.99 6.83 -9.66
C CYS A 145 40.91 6.24 -8.75
N MET A 146 40.77 6.79 -7.54
CA MET A 146 39.58 6.62 -6.72
C MET A 146 38.69 7.84 -6.87
N LEU A 147 37.40 7.63 -7.10
CA LEU A 147 36.37 8.66 -7.20
C LEU A 147 35.33 8.44 -6.10
N VAL A 148 34.97 9.48 -5.36
CA VAL A 148 34.10 9.41 -4.18
C VAL A 148 32.89 10.31 -4.39
N LEU A 149 31.69 9.74 -4.32
CA LEU A 149 30.42 10.37 -4.70
C LEU A 149 29.35 10.26 -3.60
N PRO A 150 28.40 11.21 -3.51
CA PRO A 150 27.26 11.11 -2.60
C PRO A 150 26.31 9.98 -3.02
N GLU A 151 25.61 9.36 -2.06
CA GLU A 151 24.66 8.29 -2.36
C GLU A 151 23.37 8.80 -3.03
N ASN A 152 22.92 10.02 -2.73
CA ASN A 152 21.68 10.56 -3.27
C ASN A 152 21.77 10.72 -4.81
N PRO A 153 20.93 10.02 -5.63
CA PRO A 153 20.97 10.15 -7.08
C PRO A 153 20.73 11.57 -7.60
N ARG A 154 20.01 12.41 -6.83
CA ARG A 154 19.76 13.83 -7.14
C ARG A 154 21.01 14.71 -6.98
N GLU A 155 22.01 14.23 -6.26
CA GLU A 155 23.30 14.90 -6.05
C GLU A 155 24.37 14.29 -6.97
N LEU A 156 24.44 12.95 -7.04
CA LEU A 156 25.39 12.20 -7.85
C LEU A 156 25.25 12.50 -9.35
N ALA A 157 24.05 12.35 -9.93
CA ALA A 157 23.91 12.45 -11.39
C ALA A 157 24.20 13.87 -11.93
N PRO A 158 23.73 14.97 -11.30
CA PRO A 158 24.12 16.32 -11.71
C PRO A 158 25.60 16.64 -11.48
N MET A 159 26.21 16.15 -10.39
CA MET A 159 27.65 16.29 -10.17
C MET A 159 28.45 15.54 -11.24
N PHE A 160 28.02 14.34 -11.60
CA PHE A 160 28.66 13.51 -12.61
C PHE A 160 28.66 14.19 -13.97
N LEU A 161 27.48 14.60 -14.46
CA LEU A 161 27.34 15.24 -15.77
C LEU A 161 27.99 16.63 -15.84
N SER A 162 28.07 17.37 -14.72
CA SER A 162 28.62 18.74 -14.69
C SER A 162 30.15 18.79 -14.63
N TYR A 163 30.80 17.82 -13.97
CA TYR A 163 32.24 17.87 -13.69
C TYR A 163 32.97 16.57 -14.03
N ILE A 164 32.49 15.45 -13.48
CA ILE A 164 33.22 14.17 -13.53
C ILE A 164 33.24 13.57 -14.93
N TYR A 165 32.17 13.73 -15.71
CA TYR A 165 32.15 13.31 -17.12
C TYR A 165 33.29 13.99 -17.91
N GLY A 166 33.53 15.28 -17.68
CA GLY A 166 34.62 16.02 -18.30
C GLY A 166 36.01 15.58 -17.81
N TYR A 167 36.13 15.32 -16.50
CA TYR A 167 37.35 14.79 -15.87
C TYR A 167 37.70 13.40 -16.42
N LEU A 168 36.79 12.43 -16.35
CA LEU A 168 37.00 11.07 -16.86
C LEU A 168 37.19 11.03 -18.38
N ALA A 169 36.55 11.92 -19.15
CA ALA A 169 36.75 12.03 -20.61
C ALA A 169 38.18 12.46 -21.01
N ALA A 170 39.00 12.98 -20.09
CA ALA A 170 40.41 13.28 -20.32
C ALA A 170 41.31 12.04 -20.18
N PHE A 171 40.88 11.01 -19.42
CA PHE A 171 41.62 9.77 -19.17
C PHE A 171 41.06 8.56 -19.95
N ALA A 172 39.89 8.71 -20.58
CA ALA A 172 39.24 7.65 -21.35
C ALA A 172 40.03 7.30 -22.64
N PRO A 173 40.36 6.02 -22.89
CA PRO A 173 41.32 5.60 -23.92
C PRO A 173 40.81 5.61 -25.37
N GLY A 174 39.69 6.30 -25.66
CA GLY A 174 39.14 6.38 -27.01
C GLY A 174 37.81 7.12 -27.10
N LYS A 175 37.21 7.10 -28.29
CA LYS A 175 35.82 7.48 -28.54
C LYS A 175 35.00 6.23 -28.86
N VAL A 176 33.76 6.21 -28.39
CA VAL A 176 32.86 5.07 -28.51
C VAL A 176 31.64 5.44 -29.34
N ALA A 177 31.20 4.48 -30.13
CA ALA A 177 29.91 4.51 -30.78
C ALA A 177 29.19 3.18 -30.52
N TYR A 178 27.87 3.20 -30.58
CA TYR A 178 27.08 1.98 -30.59
C TYR A 178 25.88 2.08 -31.53
N ARG A 179 25.35 0.91 -31.90
CA ARG A 179 24.11 0.74 -32.66
C ARG A 179 23.28 -0.37 -32.02
N THR A 180 21.98 -0.14 -31.90
CA THR A 180 21.04 -1.12 -31.33
C THR A 180 20.09 -1.62 -32.40
N LEU A 181 19.93 -2.94 -32.49
CA LEU A 181 18.97 -3.60 -33.38
C LEU A 181 17.97 -4.39 -32.52
N ARG A 182 16.67 -4.34 -32.86
CA ARG A 182 15.69 -5.28 -32.31
C ARG A 182 15.45 -6.41 -33.30
N VAL A 183 15.38 -7.64 -32.79
CA VAL A 183 15.12 -8.87 -33.55
C VAL A 183 13.86 -9.52 -33.00
N ALA A 184 12.97 -9.99 -33.86
CA ALA A 184 11.76 -10.75 -33.50
C ALA A 184 11.63 -12.00 -34.37
N GLY A 185 11.03 -13.07 -33.83
CA GLY A 185 10.91 -14.36 -34.52
C GLY A 185 12.17 -15.24 -34.48
N LEU A 186 13.12 -14.96 -33.56
CA LEU A 186 14.27 -15.80 -33.25
C LEU A 186 14.55 -15.79 -31.75
N SER A 187 14.84 -16.95 -31.17
CA SER A 187 15.25 -17.01 -29.77
C SER A 187 16.65 -16.42 -29.58
N PRO A 188 17.02 -15.98 -28.36
CA PRO A 188 18.37 -15.49 -28.07
C PRO A 188 19.49 -16.48 -28.44
N LEU A 189 19.20 -17.79 -28.33
CA LEU A 189 20.12 -18.87 -28.71
C LEU A 189 20.27 -19.00 -30.23
N ASP A 190 19.17 -18.88 -31.00
CA ASP A 190 19.24 -18.86 -32.47
C ASP A 190 20.03 -17.66 -32.98
N VAL A 191 19.85 -16.50 -32.36
CA VAL A 191 20.57 -15.28 -32.69
C VAL A 191 22.06 -15.41 -32.34
N ALA A 192 22.41 -16.00 -31.19
CA ALA A 192 23.80 -16.28 -30.82
C ALA A 192 24.48 -17.25 -31.81
N ASN A 193 23.83 -18.36 -32.14
CA ASN A 193 24.35 -19.36 -33.07
C ASN A 193 24.54 -18.77 -34.49
N LYS A 194 23.59 -17.95 -34.98
CA LYS A 194 23.67 -17.33 -36.31
C LYS A 194 24.67 -16.17 -36.40
N LEU A 195 25.13 -15.63 -35.27
CA LEU A 195 26.04 -14.48 -35.20
C LEU A 195 27.36 -14.79 -34.46
N GLN A 196 27.70 -16.07 -34.27
CA GLN A 196 28.87 -16.53 -33.49
C GLN A 196 30.20 -15.86 -33.92
N GLN A 197 30.37 -15.62 -35.22
CA GLN A 197 31.55 -14.91 -35.78
C GLN A 197 31.70 -13.45 -35.28
N TYR A 198 30.63 -12.83 -34.77
CA TYR A 198 30.64 -11.46 -34.26
C TYR A 198 30.65 -11.39 -32.72
N THR A 199 30.18 -12.43 -32.02
CA THR A 199 30.23 -12.49 -30.55
C THR A 199 31.62 -12.77 -29.99
N GLN A 200 32.53 -13.31 -30.81
CA GLN A 200 33.94 -13.51 -30.47
C GLN A 200 34.82 -12.27 -30.67
N SER A 201 34.27 -11.18 -31.22
CA SER A 201 35.02 -9.95 -31.49
C SER A 201 35.23 -9.08 -30.24
N SER A 202 36.48 -8.74 -29.94
CA SER A 202 36.84 -7.84 -28.83
C SER A 202 36.63 -6.35 -29.16
N ASN A 203 36.63 -5.96 -30.44
CA ASN A 203 36.27 -4.63 -30.90
C ASN A 203 35.94 -4.63 -32.42
N PRO A 204 34.71 -4.27 -32.85
CA PRO A 204 33.55 -3.92 -32.02
C PRO A 204 32.96 -5.16 -31.33
N VAL A 205 32.37 -4.97 -30.14
CA VAL A 205 31.73 -6.02 -29.35
C VAL A 205 30.26 -6.15 -29.76
N LEU A 206 29.77 -7.38 -29.96
CA LEU A 206 28.34 -7.68 -30.10
C LEU A 206 27.79 -8.28 -28.80
N ALA A 207 26.94 -7.53 -28.10
CA ALA A 207 26.17 -8.02 -26.95
C ALA A 207 24.74 -8.41 -27.37
N ILE A 208 24.27 -9.54 -26.83
CA ILE A 208 22.95 -10.13 -27.09
C ILE A 208 22.13 -10.08 -25.80
N TYR A 209 20.92 -9.54 -25.87
CA TYR A 209 20.01 -9.37 -24.73
C TYR A 209 18.66 -10.07 -24.99
N PRO A 210 18.25 -11.04 -24.15
CA PRO A 210 16.91 -11.61 -24.24
C PRO A 210 15.85 -10.54 -23.87
N MET A 211 14.74 -10.51 -24.59
CA MET A 211 13.56 -9.70 -24.24
C MET A 211 12.31 -10.56 -24.05
N SER A 212 12.15 -11.61 -24.86
CA SER A 212 11.15 -12.68 -24.66
C SER A 212 11.71 -14.00 -25.21
N LYS A 213 10.84 -15.02 -25.33
CA LYS A 213 11.17 -16.31 -25.98
C LYS A 213 11.60 -16.15 -27.45
N ASP A 214 11.09 -15.11 -28.10
CA ASP A 214 11.11 -14.87 -29.55
C ASP A 214 11.64 -13.47 -29.94
N LYS A 215 11.84 -12.56 -28.97
CA LYS A 215 12.36 -11.20 -29.17
C LYS A 215 13.73 -11.05 -28.48
N THR A 216 14.69 -10.50 -29.22
CA THR A 216 16.09 -10.35 -28.81
C THR A 216 16.58 -8.95 -29.21
N MET A 217 17.32 -8.27 -28.34
CA MET A 217 18.00 -7.02 -28.66
C MET A 217 19.50 -7.26 -28.87
N LEU A 218 20.07 -6.66 -29.90
CA LEU A 218 21.49 -6.66 -30.20
C LEU A 218 22.07 -5.27 -30.00
N ARG A 219 23.22 -5.17 -29.32
CA ARG A 219 24.00 -3.94 -29.19
C ARG A 219 25.40 -4.17 -29.75
N VAL A 220 25.73 -3.49 -30.84
CA VAL A 220 27.08 -3.41 -31.39
C VAL A 220 27.76 -2.18 -30.79
N THR A 221 28.95 -2.34 -30.20
CA THR A 221 29.73 -1.25 -29.59
C THR A 221 31.14 -1.22 -30.16
N GLY A 222 31.52 -0.14 -30.83
CA GLY A 222 32.85 0.09 -31.40
C GLY A 222 33.65 1.12 -30.62
N ARG A 223 34.94 0.84 -30.43
CA ARG A 223 35.92 1.71 -29.75
C ARG A 223 37.01 2.12 -30.76
N ALA A 224 37.30 3.42 -30.91
CA ALA A 224 38.34 3.90 -31.83
C ALA A 224 38.90 5.28 -31.42
N ASN A 225 39.95 5.75 -32.10
CA ASN A 225 40.56 7.06 -31.79
C ASN A 225 39.64 8.24 -32.20
N THR A 226 38.85 8.09 -33.27
CA THR A 226 37.81 9.06 -33.65
C THR A 226 36.41 8.47 -33.55
N LYS A 227 35.40 9.33 -33.35
CA LYS A 227 33.99 8.91 -33.34
C LYS A 227 33.58 8.26 -34.67
N GLU A 228 34.04 8.81 -35.79
CA GLU A 228 33.76 8.32 -37.14
C GLU A 228 34.29 6.90 -37.36
N GLN A 229 35.52 6.62 -36.91
CA GLN A 229 36.09 5.26 -36.93
C GLN A 229 35.25 4.29 -36.09
N ALA A 230 34.80 4.71 -34.89
CA ALA A 230 33.94 3.89 -34.04
C ALA A 230 32.56 3.64 -34.66
N GLU A 231 31.97 4.63 -35.33
CA GLU A 231 30.70 4.47 -36.08
C GLU A 231 30.86 3.56 -37.29
N ASN A 232 32.00 3.60 -37.99
CA ASN A 232 32.31 2.71 -39.11
C ASN A 232 32.52 1.25 -38.67
N LEU A 233 33.18 0.99 -37.53
CA LEU A 233 33.25 -0.34 -36.93
C LEU A 233 31.86 -0.89 -36.62
N CYS A 234 30.99 -0.08 -36.00
CA CYS A 234 29.60 -0.44 -35.75
C CYS A 234 28.83 -0.73 -37.06
N ALA A 235 29.01 0.10 -38.09
CA ALA A 235 28.33 -0.06 -39.38
C ALA A 235 28.71 -1.38 -40.08
N SER A 236 29.98 -1.78 -40.02
CA SER A 236 30.48 -3.04 -40.58
C SER A 236 29.77 -4.26 -39.97
N VAL A 237 29.74 -4.37 -38.64
CA VAL A 237 29.06 -5.50 -37.97
C VAL A 237 27.54 -5.42 -38.11
N VAL A 238 26.94 -4.23 -38.12
CA VAL A 238 25.50 -4.08 -38.44
C VAL A 238 25.17 -4.59 -39.85
N ALA A 239 26.01 -4.31 -40.85
CA ALA A 239 25.84 -4.87 -42.19
C ALA A 239 25.97 -6.40 -42.21
N GLY A 240 26.93 -6.95 -41.44
CA GLY A 240 27.07 -8.39 -41.21
C GLY A 240 25.83 -9.04 -40.58
N ILE A 241 25.24 -8.40 -39.56
CA ILE A 241 24.00 -8.85 -38.91
C ILE A 241 22.82 -8.79 -39.89
N MET A 242 22.67 -7.71 -40.65
CA MET A 242 21.63 -7.59 -41.69
C MET A 242 21.76 -8.69 -42.76
N LYS A 243 22.97 -9.09 -43.14
CA LYS A 243 23.20 -10.18 -44.11
C LYS A 243 22.76 -11.54 -43.56
N ASN A 244 22.98 -11.83 -42.28
CA ASN A 244 22.72 -13.15 -41.68
C ASN A 244 21.29 -13.31 -41.14
N ILE A 245 20.70 -12.27 -40.55
CA ILE A 245 19.37 -12.33 -39.91
C ILE A 245 18.45 -11.15 -40.26
N GLY A 246 18.76 -10.34 -41.28
CA GLY A 246 18.06 -9.09 -41.58
C GLY A 246 16.54 -9.19 -41.71
N ARG A 247 16.00 -10.33 -42.17
CA ARG A 247 14.54 -10.58 -42.26
C ARG A 247 13.81 -10.61 -40.91
N TYR A 248 14.55 -10.69 -39.80
CA TYR A 248 14.04 -10.70 -38.43
C TYR A 248 14.28 -9.38 -37.70
N VAL A 249 14.97 -8.41 -38.31
CA VAL A 249 15.36 -7.14 -37.67
C VAL A 249 14.24 -6.11 -37.80
N VAL A 250 13.49 -5.90 -36.72
CA VAL A 250 12.29 -5.03 -36.69
C VAL A 250 12.61 -3.54 -36.56
N SER A 251 13.75 -3.16 -35.96
CA SER A 251 14.13 -1.73 -35.90
C SER A 251 15.63 -1.50 -35.75
N LYS A 252 16.08 -0.32 -36.21
CA LYS A 252 17.45 0.20 -36.13
C LYS A 252 17.47 1.46 -35.26
N GLY A 253 17.80 1.29 -33.98
CA GLY A 253 17.77 2.37 -32.99
C GLY A 253 19.08 3.16 -32.90
N ASN A 254 19.02 4.45 -33.25
CA ASN A 254 20.05 5.43 -32.88
C ASN A 254 19.64 6.16 -31.59
N LEU A 255 20.01 5.61 -30.43
CA LEU A 255 20.04 6.38 -29.18
C LEU A 255 21.28 7.31 -29.19
N ALA A 256 21.24 8.30 -30.09
CA ALA A 256 22.23 9.36 -30.10
C ALA A 256 22.08 10.23 -28.84
N GLN A 257 23.20 10.52 -28.18
CA GLN A 257 23.24 11.44 -27.04
C GLN A 257 22.58 12.77 -27.40
N LYS A 258 21.78 13.34 -26.48
CA LYS A 258 21.47 14.78 -26.52
C LYS A 258 22.76 15.56 -26.29
N ALA A 259 23.43 15.94 -27.38
CA ALA A 259 24.64 16.74 -27.32
C ALA A 259 24.35 18.08 -26.62
N PRO A 260 25.22 18.55 -25.70
CA PRO A 260 25.10 19.90 -25.16
C PRO A 260 25.30 20.91 -26.29
N LEU A 261 24.37 21.85 -26.45
CA LEU A 261 24.47 22.95 -27.41
C LEU A 261 25.62 23.89 -27.01
N LYS A 262 26.83 23.61 -27.51
CA LYS A 262 27.96 24.54 -27.48
C LYS A 262 27.90 25.54 -28.63
N SER A 263 28.31 26.76 -28.35
CA SER A 263 28.34 27.88 -29.28
C SER A 263 29.52 27.85 -30.24
N SER A 264 29.23 27.91 -31.54
CA SER A 264 30.13 28.48 -32.56
C SER A 264 29.30 28.87 -33.78
N GLY A 265 29.48 30.07 -34.30
CA GLY A 265 28.77 30.55 -35.50
C GLY A 265 29.71 30.64 -36.70
N VAL A 266 29.24 30.15 -37.86
CA VAL A 266 29.79 30.49 -39.17
C VAL A 266 28.60 30.77 -40.10
N GLN A 267 28.68 31.84 -40.87
CA GLN A 267 27.66 32.21 -41.85
C GLN A 267 27.78 31.35 -43.11
N LYS A 268 26.64 30.99 -43.71
CA LYS A 268 26.51 30.87 -45.16
C LYS A 268 25.13 31.37 -45.57
N ALA A 269 25.10 32.26 -46.56
CA ALA A 269 23.89 32.95 -46.98
C ALA A 269 23.31 32.32 -48.26
N VAL A 270 21.98 32.24 -48.31
CA VAL A 270 21.18 32.26 -49.54
C VAL A 270 20.05 33.27 -49.28
N ALA A 271 19.73 34.11 -50.26
CA ALA A 271 18.88 35.28 -50.07
C ALA A 271 17.39 35.01 -50.38
N GLY A 272 16.49 35.77 -49.76
CA GLY A 272 15.08 35.83 -50.16
C GLY A 272 14.17 36.52 -49.13
N GLY A 273 13.55 37.64 -49.51
CA GLY A 273 12.39 38.25 -48.84
C GLY A 273 12.65 38.86 -47.44
N GLY A 274 12.69 40.19 -47.35
CA GLY A 274 12.78 40.89 -46.06
C GLY A 274 11.42 41.40 -45.55
N ASN A 275 11.31 41.57 -44.23
CA ASN A 275 10.48 42.64 -43.65
C ASN A 275 11.05 43.11 -42.30
N GLY A 276 10.82 44.37 -41.93
CA GLY A 276 11.48 45.01 -40.78
C GLY A 276 10.82 44.70 -39.44
N GLY A 277 11.51 43.96 -38.56
CA GLY A 277 11.07 43.68 -37.18
C GLY A 277 12.13 44.06 -36.14
N LYS A 278 11.76 44.84 -35.12
CA LYS A 278 12.65 45.16 -33.99
C LYS A 278 12.85 43.90 -33.11
N PRO A 279 14.06 43.66 -32.56
CA PRO A 279 14.33 42.45 -31.77
C PRO A 279 13.54 42.45 -30.44
N PRO A 280 12.96 41.30 -30.03
CA PRO A 280 12.20 41.21 -28.78
C PRO A 280 13.10 41.30 -27.55
N LYS A 281 12.66 42.05 -26.53
CA LYS A 281 13.35 42.11 -25.23
C LYS A 281 13.33 40.74 -24.55
N LYS A 282 14.49 40.27 -24.05
CA LYS A 282 14.60 38.99 -23.33
C LYS A 282 13.64 38.93 -22.12
N ARG A 283 12.64 38.05 -22.17
CA ARG A 283 11.76 37.74 -21.01
C ARG A 283 12.61 37.13 -19.88
N ARG A 284 12.32 37.49 -18.62
CA ARG A 284 12.94 36.88 -17.42
C ARG A 284 12.21 35.58 -17.06
N TRP A 285 12.92 34.58 -16.54
CA TRP A 285 12.41 33.20 -16.36
C TRP A 285 11.04 33.11 -15.65
N TYR A 286 10.85 33.86 -14.56
CA TYR A 286 9.59 33.88 -13.78
C TYR A 286 8.37 34.41 -14.56
N GLN A 287 8.58 35.12 -15.67
CA GLN A 287 7.51 35.62 -16.55
C GLN A 287 6.86 34.49 -17.39
N ASN A 288 7.51 33.33 -17.46
CA ASN A 288 7.01 32.15 -18.19
C ASN A 288 6.18 31.18 -17.31
N ILE A 289 6.07 31.44 -16.00
CA ILE A 289 5.44 30.58 -15.00
C ILE A 289 4.09 31.14 -14.52
N LEU A 290 4.02 32.44 -14.19
CA LEU A 290 2.78 33.08 -13.73
C LEU A 290 2.01 33.73 -14.90
N PRO A 291 0.68 33.52 -15.01
CA PRO A 291 -0.15 34.20 -16.02
C PRO A 291 -0.11 35.72 -15.91
N ARG A 292 -0.21 36.42 -17.04
CA ARG A 292 -0.19 37.90 -17.10
C ARG A 292 -1.24 38.44 -18.07
N LYS A 293 -1.73 39.64 -17.77
CA LYS A 293 -2.61 40.42 -18.67
C LYS A 293 -1.86 40.72 -19.98
N GLY A 294 -2.29 40.11 -21.08
CA GLY A 294 -1.60 40.16 -22.38
C GLY A 294 -0.79 38.91 -22.76
N ASP A 295 -0.81 37.84 -21.97
CA ASP A 295 -0.50 36.49 -22.48
C ASP A 295 -1.67 35.99 -23.37
N ASP A 296 -1.37 35.17 -24.39
CA ASP A 296 -2.41 34.46 -25.15
C ASP A 296 -3.14 33.43 -24.27
N GLY A 297 -4.40 33.12 -24.59
CA GLY A 297 -5.23 32.17 -23.84
C GLY A 297 -4.59 30.79 -23.70
N ARG A 298 -3.88 30.30 -24.72
CA ARG A 298 -3.16 29.01 -24.65
C ARG A 298 -1.96 29.09 -23.70
N GLU A 299 -1.25 30.22 -23.65
CA GLU A 299 -0.15 30.44 -22.72
C GLU A 299 -0.65 30.63 -21.27
N VAL A 300 -1.80 31.29 -21.05
CA VAL A 300 -2.47 31.36 -19.74
C VAL A 300 -2.81 29.97 -19.22
N VAL A 301 -3.45 29.13 -20.04
CA VAL A 301 -3.80 27.73 -19.67
C VAL A 301 -2.54 26.91 -19.39
N ARG A 302 -1.51 26.99 -20.23
CA ARG A 302 -0.21 26.31 -20.02
C ARG A 302 0.41 26.66 -18.66
N LYS A 303 0.37 27.95 -18.29
CA LYS A 303 0.91 28.45 -17.01
C LYS A 303 0.09 27.98 -15.81
N LEU A 304 -1.24 27.96 -15.92
CA LEU A 304 -2.12 27.42 -14.87
C LEU A 304 -1.91 25.93 -14.64
N ILE A 305 -1.82 25.11 -15.69
CA ILE A 305 -1.55 23.66 -15.59
C ILE A 305 -0.19 23.41 -14.92
N MET A 306 0.85 24.18 -15.30
CA MET A 306 2.16 24.10 -14.65
C MET A 306 2.10 24.43 -13.16
N LEU A 307 1.33 25.44 -12.77
CA LEU A 307 1.17 25.85 -11.37
C LEU A 307 0.44 24.76 -10.55
N VAL A 308 -0.64 24.18 -11.09
CA VAL A 308 -1.36 23.05 -10.46
C VAL A 308 -0.43 21.84 -10.29
N ALA A 309 0.35 21.49 -11.32
CA ALA A 309 1.32 20.39 -11.23
C ALA A 309 2.40 20.62 -10.15
N VAL A 310 2.86 21.86 -9.97
CA VAL A 310 3.78 22.23 -8.89
C VAL A 310 3.12 22.11 -7.52
N VAL A 311 1.86 22.53 -7.36
CA VAL A 311 1.11 22.39 -6.09
C VAL A 311 0.90 20.91 -5.74
N VAL A 312 0.52 20.07 -6.71
CA VAL A 312 0.36 18.62 -6.50
C VAL A 312 1.70 17.97 -6.12
N LEU A 313 2.79 18.34 -6.80
CA LEU A 313 4.14 17.85 -6.47
C LEU A 313 4.56 18.26 -5.05
N LEU A 314 4.32 19.51 -4.64
CA LEU A 314 4.63 19.98 -3.29
C LEU A 314 3.79 19.27 -2.23
N GLY A 315 2.49 19.03 -2.48
CA GLY A 315 1.64 18.24 -1.59
C GLY A 315 2.11 16.78 -1.46
N SER A 316 2.47 16.14 -2.58
CA SER A 316 3.04 14.78 -2.57
C SER A 316 4.37 14.70 -1.82
N LEU A 317 5.26 15.68 -2.01
CA LEU A 317 6.52 15.76 -1.27
C LEU A 317 6.30 16.02 0.22
N GLY A 318 5.32 16.86 0.59
CA GLY A 318 4.92 17.09 1.97
C GLY A 318 4.41 15.83 2.66
N TYR A 319 3.55 15.05 1.98
CA TYR A 319 3.05 13.76 2.47
C TYR A 319 4.18 12.75 2.68
N ILE A 320 5.09 12.62 1.72
CA ILE A 320 6.27 11.72 1.82
C ILE A 320 7.18 12.16 2.97
N PHE A 321 7.42 13.47 3.12
CA PHE A 321 8.21 14.01 4.24
C PHE A 321 7.53 13.72 5.59
N GLN A 322 6.21 13.92 5.70
CA GLN A 322 5.43 13.62 6.90
C GLN A 322 5.50 12.13 7.29
N TYR A 323 5.47 11.22 6.30
CA TYR A 323 5.61 9.78 6.52
C TYR A 323 6.99 9.42 7.11
N TYR A 324 8.08 9.87 6.50
CA TYR A 324 9.43 9.60 7.03
C TYR A 324 9.69 10.30 8.38
N TYR A 325 9.17 11.52 8.57
CA TYR A 325 9.26 12.24 9.83
C TYR A 325 8.54 11.51 10.97
N ALA A 326 7.35 10.93 10.71
CA ALA A 326 6.63 10.13 11.70
C ALA A 326 7.40 8.86 12.10
N ALA A 327 8.02 8.18 11.14
CA ALA A 327 8.83 6.98 11.39
C ALA A 327 10.08 7.29 12.25
N ASP A 328 10.81 8.37 11.94
CA ASP A 328 11.96 8.86 12.72
C ASP A 328 11.55 9.35 14.12
N ALA A 329 10.43 10.08 14.22
CA ALA A 329 9.87 10.52 15.51
C ALA A 329 9.53 9.32 16.41
N ASN A 330 8.95 8.25 15.87
CA ASN A 330 8.67 7.04 16.64
C ASN A 330 9.95 6.32 17.10
N ARG A 331 10.98 6.22 16.24
CA ARG A 331 12.30 5.67 16.64
C ARG A 331 12.92 6.44 17.79
N LYS A 332 12.85 7.78 17.76
CA LYS A 332 13.33 8.66 18.84
C LYS A 332 12.53 8.51 20.13
N LEU A 333 11.20 8.40 20.03
CA LEU A 333 10.29 8.13 21.16
C LEU A 333 10.67 6.82 21.86
N VAL A 334 10.83 5.74 21.09
CA VAL A 334 11.20 4.40 21.59
C VAL A 334 12.60 4.40 22.21
N SER A 335 13.58 5.01 21.55
CA SER A 335 14.94 5.15 22.09
C SER A 335 14.99 5.98 23.38
N GLY A 336 14.14 7.00 23.53
CA GLY A 336 14.01 7.78 24.75
C GLY A 336 13.49 6.94 25.92
N LEU A 337 12.44 6.15 25.69
CA LEU A 337 11.89 5.22 26.68
C LEU A 337 12.92 4.15 27.08
N GLU A 338 13.62 3.53 26.13
CA GLU A 338 14.66 2.53 26.41
C GLU A 338 15.83 3.11 27.23
N SER A 339 16.22 4.37 26.98
CA SER A 339 17.21 5.08 27.81
C SER A 339 16.71 5.26 29.25
N MET A 340 15.47 5.73 29.42
CA MET A 340 14.86 5.90 30.76
C MET A 340 14.75 4.58 31.53
N PHE A 341 14.43 3.48 30.85
CA PHE A 341 14.38 2.14 31.44
C PHE A 341 15.78 1.63 31.85
N SER A 342 16.79 1.94 31.05
CA SER A 342 18.19 1.58 31.33
C SER A 342 18.74 2.36 32.54
N ASP A 343 18.35 3.62 32.70
CA ASP A 343 18.70 4.48 33.84
C ASP A 343 17.78 4.32 35.07
N ALA A 344 16.83 3.39 35.05
CA ALA A 344 15.76 3.29 36.05
C ALA A 344 16.26 3.07 37.50
N ASP A 345 17.51 2.66 37.71
CA ASP A 345 18.09 2.59 39.04
C ASP A 345 18.36 3.96 39.69
N ASN A 346 18.53 5.02 38.89
CA ASN A 346 18.69 6.40 39.34
C ASN A 346 17.36 7.05 39.78
N TYR A 347 16.22 6.45 39.42
CA TYR A 347 14.88 6.96 39.76
C TYR A 347 14.47 6.58 41.18
N LYS A 348 13.83 7.54 41.87
CA LYS A 348 13.19 7.33 43.19
C LYS A 348 11.77 6.82 42.96
N VAL A 349 11.32 5.89 43.79
CA VAL A 349 9.94 5.37 43.72
C VAL A 349 8.95 6.49 44.14
N PRO A 350 8.00 6.90 43.28
CA PRO A 350 7.05 7.96 43.60
C PRO A 350 5.93 7.48 44.52
N ALA A 351 5.27 8.43 45.19
CA ALA A 351 4.09 8.13 45.99
C ALA A 351 2.95 7.62 45.09
N GLY A 352 2.37 6.47 45.43
CA GLY A 352 1.34 5.79 44.64
C GLY A 352 1.85 4.66 43.73
N TYR A 353 3.16 4.50 43.55
CA TYR A 353 3.72 3.37 42.80
C TYR A 353 3.35 2.02 43.45
N PRO A 354 2.87 1.01 42.69
CA PRO A 354 2.54 -0.30 43.25
C PRO A 354 3.76 -0.98 43.88
N LYS A 355 3.65 -1.39 45.15
CA LYS A 355 4.75 -2.01 45.92
C LYS A 355 5.25 -3.33 45.34
N ASP A 356 4.40 -3.99 44.57
CA ASP A 356 4.62 -5.26 43.89
C ASP A 356 5.05 -5.12 42.42
N TYR A 357 5.32 -3.90 41.93
CA TYR A 357 5.98 -3.67 40.64
C TYR A 357 7.52 -3.63 40.81
N LEU A 358 8.25 -4.16 39.83
CA LEU A 358 9.71 -4.09 39.76
C LEU A 358 10.17 -2.64 39.53
N LYS A 359 11.06 -2.12 40.40
CA LYS A 359 11.58 -0.73 40.38
C LYS A 359 11.95 -0.21 38.97
N LYS A 360 12.50 -1.06 38.11
CA LYS A 360 12.91 -0.68 36.74
C LYS A 360 11.79 -0.10 35.85
N PHE A 361 10.51 -0.28 36.21
CA PHE A 361 9.37 0.33 35.51
C PHE A 361 8.92 1.69 36.06
N VAL A 362 9.50 2.19 37.17
CA VAL A 362 9.21 3.53 37.74
C VAL A 362 9.20 4.65 36.69
N PRO A 363 10.27 4.89 35.89
CA PRO A 363 10.29 6.01 34.94
C PRO A 363 9.26 5.90 33.81
N TRP A 364 8.78 4.68 33.53
CA TRP A 364 7.72 4.44 32.55
C TRP A 364 6.33 4.63 33.17
N TRP A 365 6.14 4.20 34.42
CA TRP A 365 4.89 4.36 35.16
C TRP A 365 4.57 5.83 35.46
N GLU A 366 5.59 6.65 35.75
CA GLU A 366 5.45 8.11 35.90
C GLU A 366 4.96 8.81 34.62
N ILE A 367 5.25 8.24 33.45
CA ILE A 367 4.80 8.74 32.14
C ILE A 367 3.42 8.16 31.77
N ASN A 368 3.22 6.87 32.03
CA ASN A 368 1.98 6.15 31.74
C ASN A 368 1.77 4.99 32.75
N PRO A 369 0.81 5.13 33.70
CA PRO A 369 0.47 4.08 34.65
C PRO A 369 -0.02 2.75 34.02
N ASP A 370 -0.45 2.77 32.76
CA ASP A 370 -0.92 1.59 32.01
C ASP A 370 0.24 0.67 31.56
N VAL A 371 1.48 0.97 31.95
CA VAL A 371 2.66 0.14 31.67
C VAL A 371 2.50 -1.27 32.24
N ALA A 372 2.64 -2.26 31.37
CA ALA A 372 2.42 -3.67 31.65
C ALA A 372 3.71 -4.51 31.57
N GLY A 373 4.72 -4.04 30.83
CA GLY A 373 6.03 -4.69 30.76
C GLY A 373 6.99 -4.08 29.72
N ARG A 374 8.06 -4.82 29.43
CA ARG A 374 9.02 -4.56 28.34
C ARG A 374 9.24 -5.85 27.56
N ILE A 375 9.17 -5.78 26.23
CA ILE A 375 9.51 -6.87 25.32
C ILE A 375 10.80 -6.58 24.56
N GLU A 376 11.63 -7.60 24.38
CA GLU A 376 12.90 -7.55 23.67
C GLU A 376 13.20 -8.88 22.97
N ILE A 377 13.77 -8.81 21.75
CA ILE A 377 14.39 -9.96 21.09
C ILE A 377 15.88 -9.65 20.89
N GLU A 378 16.73 -10.43 21.56
CA GLU A 378 18.18 -10.20 21.65
C GLU A 378 18.84 -10.27 20.26
N GLY A 379 19.63 -9.25 19.91
CA GLY A 379 20.25 -9.11 18.59
C GLY A 379 19.35 -8.45 17.51
N THR A 380 18.15 -7.97 17.85
CA THR A 380 17.23 -7.30 16.91
C THR A 380 16.93 -5.85 17.35
N PRO A 381 16.33 -5.02 16.47
CA PRO A 381 15.76 -3.72 16.84
C PRO A 381 14.51 -3.80 17.74
N LEU A 382 13.88 -4.97 17.90
CA LEU A 382 12.65 -5.12 18.68
C LEU A 382 12.97 -4.99 20.18
N LYS A 383 12.81 -3.76 20.69
CA LYS A 383 12.86 -3.38 22.11
C LYS A 383 11.77 -2.35 22.38
N TYR A 384 10.73 -2.73 23.12
CA TYR A 384 9.55 -1.90 23.28
C TYR A 384 8.96 -1.96 24.69
N ALA A 385 8.46 -0.82 25.16
CA ALA A 385 7.49 -0.78 26.24
C ALA A 385 6.20 -1.49 25.82
N VAL A 386 5.57 -2.15 26.76
CA VAL A 386 4.28 -2.84 26.58
C VAL A 386 3.29 -2.27 27.60
N VAL A 387 2.07 -2.00 27.17
CA VAL A 387 0.96 -1.44 27.98
C VAL A 387 -0.24 -2.37 28.01
N GLN A 388 -1.22 -2.10 28.88
CA GLN A 388 -2.50 -2.83 28.90
C GLN A 388 -3.65 -1.84 29.17
N ALA A 389 -4.69 -1.91 28.34
CA ALA A 389 -5.92 -1.12 28.51
C ALA A 389 -7.07 -2.02 29.03
N LYS A 390 -8.27 -1.45 29.16
CA LYS A 390 -9.52 -2.19 29.44
C LYS A 390 -10.09 -2.91 28.22
N ASP A 391 -9.46 -2.72 27.06
CA ASP A 391 -9.87 -3.19 25.74
C ASP A 391 -8.63 -3.46 24.86
N ASN A 392 -8.83 -3.92 23.62
CA ASN A 392 -7.77 -4.24 22.66
C ASN A 392 -7.59 -3.17 21.55
N ASP A 393 -8.22 -2.00 21.67
CA ASP A 393 -8.31 -0.99 20.61
C ASP A 393 -7.67 0.35 20.99
N TYR A 394 -7.66 0.71 22.28
CA TYR A 394 -7.17 2.00 22.78
C TYR A 394 -5.73 2.28 22.38
N TYR A 395 -4.85 1.28 22.50
CA TYR A 395 -3.43 1.36 22.13
C TYR A 395 -3.13 0.93 20.68
N LEU A 396 -4.12 0.43 19.94
CA LEU A 396 -3.97 0.06 18.53
C LEU A 396 -3.58 1.26 17.65
N ARG A 397 -3.89 2.49 18.06
CA ARG A 397 -3.46 3.73 17.39
C ARG A 397 -2.96 4.81 18.35
N ARG A 398 -2.36 4.42 19.48
CA ARG A 398 -1.77 5.36 20.44
C ARG A 398 -0.37 4.94 20.83
N THR A 399 0.54 5.91 20.90
CA THR A 399 1.88 5.74 21.46
C THR A 399 1.83 5.43 22.96
N PHE A 400 2.97 5.05 23.54
CA PHE A 400 3.14 4.94 24.99
C PHE A 400 2.70 6.20 25.77
N TYR A 401 2.81 7.39 25.16
CA TYR A 401 2.38 8.67 25.74
C TYR A 401 0.88 8.97 25.58
N LYS A 402 0.07 7.95 25.24
CA LYS A 402 -1.38 8.03 24.91
C LYS A 402 -1.75 8.96 23.75
N LYS A 403 -0.77 9.51 23.02
CA LYS A 403 -0.98 10.35 21.82
C LYS A 403 -1.28 9.48 20.61
N ASN A 404 -2.25 9.90 19.79
CA ASN A 404 -2.64 9.22 18.55
C ASN A 404 -1.45 9.09 17.58
N ASP A 405 -1.22 7.90 17.03
CA ASP A 405 -0.17 7.60 16.04
C ASP A 405 -0.49 6.32 15.24
N LYS A 406 0.17 6.16 14.08
CA LYS A 406 -0.03 5.03 13.14
C LYS A 406 0.78 3.77 13.48
N HIS A 407 1.87 3.87 14.24
CA HIS A 407 2.64 2.72 14.73
C HIS A 407 2.03 2.15 16.02
N GLY A 408 1.42 3.01 16.85
CA GLY A 408 0.87 2.64 18.15
C GLY A 408 1.96 2.25 19.15
N VAL A 409 1.69 1.25 19.98
CA VAL A 409 2.63 0.63 20.92
C VAL A 409 2.23 -0.84 21.12
N PRO A 410 3.15 -1.79 21.41
CA PRO A 410 2.75 -3.13 21.81
C PRO A 410 1.84 -3.11 23.04
N PHE A 411 0.75 -3.87 23.01
CA PHE A 411 -0.21 -3.93 24.11
C PHE A 411 -0.66 -5.35 24.41
N ILE A 412 -0.92 -5.63 25.68
CA ILE A 412 -1.38 -6.94 26.17
C ILE A 412 -2.90 -7.02 26.05
N ASP A 413 -3.42 -8.21 25.74
CA ASP A 413 -4.86 -8.48 25.73
C ASP A 413 -5.50 -8.11 27.08
N PHE A 414 -6.60 -7.36 27.06
CA PHE A 414 -7.25 -6.86 28.28
C PHE A 414 -7.68 -7.95 29.27
N ARG A 415 -7.83 -9.20 28.81
CA ARG A 415 -8.24 -10.37 29.62
C ARG A 415 -7.07 -11.06 30.35
N VAL A 416 -5.82 -10.66 30.10
CA VAL A 416 -4.62 -11.26 30.73
C VAL A 416 -4.40 -10.70 32.13
N ASP A 417 -4.25 -11.56 33.12
CA ASP A 417 -3.79 -11.21 34.46
C ASP A 417 -2.27 -11.41 34.57
N LEU A 418 -1.54 -10.31 34.74
CA LEU A 418 -0.08 -10.28 34.88
C LEU A 418 0.38 -10.54 36.33
N LYS A 419 -0.51 -10.34 37.32
CA LYS A 419 -0.27 -10.53 38.76
C LYS A 419 -0.46 -11.98 39.17
N LYS A 420 -1.56 -12.59 38.70
CA LYS A 420 -1.84 -14.03 38.71
C LYS A 420 -1.57 -14.62 37.32
N GLU A 421 -0.32 -14.46 36.86
CA GLU A 421 0.21 -14.81 35.52
C GLU A 421 -0.65 -15.85 34.77
N SER A 422 -1.45 -15.40 33.80
CA SER A 422 -2.32 -16.24 32.96
C SER A 422 -1.54 -17.36 32.25
N THR A 423 -2.22 -18.45 31.87
CA THR A 423 -1.58 -19.55 31.12
C THR A 423 -0.87 -19.08 29.85
N ASN A 424 -1.43 -18.11 29.15
CA ASN A 424 -0.85 -17.50 27.97
C ASN A 424 -1.00 -15.97 28.02
N THR A 425 0.13 -15.26 27.99
CA THR A 425 0.16 -13.79 27.83
C THR A 425 0.13 -13.46 26.35
N ILE A 426 -0.94 -12.82 25.88
CA ILE A 426 -1.07 -12.42 24.47
C ILE A 426 -0.73 -10.94 24.33
N ILE A 427 0.20 -10.61 23.43
CA ILE A 427 0.65 -9.25 23.11
C ILE A 427 0.41 -9.00 21.62
N TYR A 428 -0.24 -7.88 21.32
CA TYR A 428 -0.51 -7.40 19.97
C TYR A 428 0.42 -6.24 19.60
N GLY A 429 0.70 -6.08 18.31
CA GLY A 429 1.45 -4.94 17.78
C GLY A 429 1.37 -4.90 16.25
N HIS A 430 1.58 -3.72 15.66
CA HIS A 430 1.52 -3.57 14.19
C HIS A 430 2.74 -4.15 13.48
N ASN A 431 2.49 -4.64 12.27
CA ASN A 431 3.54 -5.01 11.32
C ASN A 431 3.83 -3.78 10.48
N MET A 432 4.76 -2.93 10.92
CA MET A 432 5.13 -1.73 10.19
C MET A 432 6.10 -2.08 9.07
N THR A 433 5.89 -1.50 7.88
CA THR A 433 6.66 -1.79 6.66
C THR A 433 8.13 -1.38 6.73
N ASP A 434 8.53 -0.67 7.78
CA ASP A 434 9.90 -0.24 8.07
C ASP A 434 10.54 -1.03 9.24
N GLY A 435 9.95 -2.18 9.59
CA GLY A 435 10.40 -3.10 10.64
C GLY A 435 9.86 -2.79 12.04
N GLN A 436 9.37 -1.57 12.28
CA GLN A 436 9.00 -1.12 13.63
C GLN A 436 7.84 -1.92 14.27
N ILE A 437 7.75 -1.80 15.60
CA ILE A 437 6.79 -2.48 16.46
C ILE A 437 7.00 -4.00 16.37
N PHE A 438 6.16 -4.73 15.63
CA PHE A 438 6.26 -6.17 15.42
C PHE A 438 6.57 -6.54 13.95
N GLY A 439 7.01 -5.60 13.12
CA GLY A 439 7.45 -5.89 11.73
C GLY A 439 8.55 -6.95 11.68
N GLU A 440 9.53 -6.88 12.59
CA GLU A 440 10.59 -7.89 12.78
C GLU A 440 10.10 -9.33 12.99
N LEU A 441 8.86 -9.55 13.42
CA LEU A 441 8.36 -10.91 13.62
C LEU A 441 8.24 -11.68 12.29
N ILE A 442 7.99 -10.99 11.17
CA ILE A 442 7.86 -11.64 9.84
C ILE A 442 9.14 -12.37 9.42
N ASN A 443 10.30 -11.95 9.94
CA ASN A 443 11.59 -12.57 9.66
C ASN A 443 11.67 -14.03 10.19
N TYR A 444 10.84 -14.42 11.17
CA TYR A 444 10.71 -15.82 11.62
C TYR A 444 10.12 -16.79 10.58
N LYS A 445 9.70 -16.32 9.40
CA LYS A 445 9.46 -17.19 8.23
C LYS A 445 10.75 -17.84 7.71
N ASN A 446 11.91 -17.30 8.05
CA ASN A 446 13.22 -17.86 7.73
C ASN A 446 13.76 -18.68 8.92
N LEU A 447 14.13 -19.94 8.66
CA LEU A 447 14.71 -20.85 9.64
C LEU A 447 15.97 -20.29 10.29
N ASP A 448 16.86 -19.65 9.54
CA ASP A 448 18.13 -19.18 10.08
C ASP A 448 17.97 -17.92 10.93
N TYR A 449 16.87 -17.16 10.77
CA TYR A 449 16.49 -16.10 11.71
C TYR A 449 15.99 -16.69 13.04
N TYR A 450 15.18 -17.76 13.01
CA TYR A 450 14.82 -18.52 14.21
C TYR A 450 16.07 -19.07 14.94
N LYS A 451 17.05 -19.60 14.20
CA LYS A 451 18.30 -20.12 14.80
C LYS A 451 19.14 -19.05 15.49
N GLN A 452 19.14 -17.82 14.97
CA GLN A 452 19.83 -16.67 15.57
C GLN A 452 19.07 -16.09 16.76
N HIS A 453 17.74 -16.04 16.70
CA HIS A 453 16.88 -15.39 17.69
C HIS A 453 15.81 -16.32 18.31
N PRO A 454 16.17 -17.49 18.90
CA PRO A 454 15.21 -18.49 19.37
C PRO A 454 14.53 -18.14 20.72
N ILE A 455 14.86 -16.99 21.31
CA ILE A 455 14.43 -16.57 22.65
C ILE A 455 13.86 -15.14 22.58
N ILE A 456 12.68 -14.96 23.17
CA ILE A 456 12.08 -13.65 23.46
C ILE A 456 12.31 -13.35 24.94
N LYS A 457 12.67 -12.11 25.29
CA LYS A 457 12.60 -11.60 26.65
C LYS A 457 11.31 -10.79 26.80
N PHE A 458 10.51 -11.12 27.80
CA PHE A 458 9.38 -10.30 28.22
C PHE A 458 9.38 -10.21 29.74
N ASP A 459 9.67 -9.01 30.23
CA ASP A 459 9.57 -8.69 31.65
C ASP A 459 8.23 -7.98 31.86
N SER A 460 7.31 -8.55 32.62
CA SER A 460 6.12 -7.80 33.04
C SER A 460 6.48 -6.90 34.22
N VAL A 461 5.61 -5.92 34.53
CA VAL A 461 5.78 -5.06 35.70
C VAL A 461 5.96 -5.84 37.01
N TYR A 462 5.47 -7.08 37.12
CA TYR A 462 5.61 -7.92 38.31
C TYR A 462 6.81 -8.87 38.32
N ARG A 463 7.33 -9.29 37.15
CA ARG A 463 8.32 -10.38 37.06
C ARG A 463 9.11 -10.40 35.76
N GLU A 464 10.39 -10.79 35.85
CA GLU A 464 11.20 -11.03 34.65
C GLU A 464 10.82 -12.34 33.93
N GLY A 465 11.13 -12.42 32.64
CA GLY A 465 10.81 -13.59 31.84
C GLY A 465 11.67 -13.75 30.57
N LYS A 466 12.23 -14.95 30.40
CA LYS A 466 12.75 -15.43 29.10
C LYS A 466 11.83 -16.54 28.60
N TYR A 467 11.54 -16.51 27.30
CA TYR A 467 10.59 -17.40 26.63
C TYR A 467 11.25 -18.01 25.39
N LYS A 468 11.27 -19.33 25.28
CA LYS A 468 11.81 -20.08 24.14
C LYS A 468 10.74 -20.24 23.08
N ILE A 469 11.01 -19.87 21.83
CA ILE A 469 10.02 -19.95 20.75
C ILE A 469 9.68 -21.41 20.43
N VAL A 470 8.39 -21.75 20.43
CA VAL A 470 7.85 -23.12 20.23
C VAL A 470 7.09 -23.28 18.91
N ALA A 471 6.40 -22.23 18.44
CA ALA A 471 5.66 -22.27 17.18
C ALA A 471 5.65 -20.90 16.49
N ILE A 472 5.68 -20.91 15.16
CA ILE A 472 5.65 -19.73 14.28
C ILE A 472 4.53 -19.97 13.28
N ILE A 473 3.44 -19.22 13.33
CA ILE A 473 2.16 -19.57 12.68
C ILE A 473 1.69 -18.43 11.76
N VAL A 474 1.16 -18.81 10.59
CA VAL A 474 0.34 -17.95 9.74
C VAL A 474 -1.11 -18.42 9.86
N THR A 475 -2.00 -17.55 10.31
CA THR A 475 -3.44 -17.83 10.50
C THR A 475 -4.26 -16.60 10.11
N SER A 476 -5.58 -16.58 10.32
CA SER A 476 -6.37 -15.34 10.34
C SER A 476 -6.64 -14.92 11.79
N ALA A 477 -7.16 -13.72 12.02
CA ALA A 477 -7.59 -13.34 13.37
C ALA A 477 -8.69 -14.28 13.88
N ASN A 478 -9.70 -14.52 13.03
CA ASN A 478 -10.93 -15.23 13.38
C ASN A 478 -10.95 -16.65 12.74
N ASP A 479 -9.88 -17.44 12.87
CA ASP A 479 -9.85 -18.83 12.37
C ASP A 479 -10.70 -19.74 13.29
N PRO A 480 -11.87 -20.28 12.85
CA PRO A 480 -12.73 -21.08 13.72
C PRO A 480 -12.08 -22.36 14.24
N GLN A 481 -11.02 -22.84 13.57
CA GLN A 481 -10.26 -24.01 14.01
C GLN A 481 -9.18 -23.65 15.04
N PHE A 482 -8.77 -22.37 15.09
CA PHE A 482 -7.63 -21.88 15.88
C PHE A 482 -7.81 -20.41 16.34
N MET A 483 -8.87 -20.16 17.13
CA MET A 483 -9.08 -18.91 17.87
C MET A 483 -8.02 -18.73 18.99
N TYR A 484 -6.78 -18.48 18.60
CA TYR A 484 -5.63 -18.41 19.51
C TYR A 484 -5.74 -17.26 20.54
N HIS A 485 -6.53 -16.23 20.22
CA HIS A 485 -6.78 -15.09 21.10
C HIS A 485 -7.65 -15.44 22.32
N ASP A 486 -8.37 -16.56 22.30
CA ASP A 486 -9.22 -16.97 23.44
C ASP A 486 -8.52 -17.96 24.38
N PHE A 487 -7.40 -18.55 23.93
CA PHE A 487 -6.53 -19.34 24.80
C PHE A 487 -5.63 -18.42 25.64
N ILE A 488 -6.21 -17.81 26.68
CA ILE A 488 -5.53 -16.95 27.67
C ILE A 488 -5.35 -17.70 28.99
N GLN A 489 -6.42 -18.32 29.48
CA GLN A 489 -6.41 -19.13 30.71
C GLN A 489 -7.08 -20.48 30.44
N THR A 490 -6.40 -21.55 30.81
CA THR A 490 -6.93 -22.92 30.69
C THR A 490 -7.55 -23.39 32.00
N GLN A 491 -8.59 -24.22 31.91
CA GLN A 491 -9.27 -24.85 33.04
C GLN A 491 -8.72 -26.25 33.35
N ASN A 492 -8.07 -26.92 32.39
CA ASN A 492 -7.63 -28.31 32.53
C ASN A 492 -6.45 -28.66 31.60
N ASN A 493 -5.83 -29.81 31.83
CA ASN A 493 -4.68 -30.26 31.03
C ASN A 493 -5.04 -30.66 29.58
N GLN A 494 -6.31 -30.95 29.28
CA GLN A 494 -6.74 -31.39 27.95
C GLN A 494 -6.76 -30.22 26.96
N GLU A 495 -7.40 -29.10 27.32
CA GLU A 495 -7.35 -27.84 26.56
C GLU A 495 -5.92 -27.41 26.23
N MET A 496 -5.01 -27.50 27.21
CA MET A 496 -3.60 -27.17 27.02
C MET A 496 -2.90 -28.15 26.05
N ASN A 497 -3.18 -29.45 26.14
CA ASN A 497 -2.69 -30.43 25.17
C ASN A 497 -3.25 -30.19 23.75
N ASP A 498 -4.54 -29.85 23.62
CA ASP A 498 -5.17 -29.54 22.34
C ASP A 498 -4.63 -28.25 21.72
N PHE A 499 -4.36 -27.22 22.54
CA PHE A 499 -3.67 -26.02 22.08
C PHE A 499 -2.23 -26.33 21.64
N ILE A 500 -1.47 -27.11 22.43
CA ILE A 500 -0.12 -27.58 22.07
C ILE A 500 -0.13 -28.33 20.75
N LYS A 501 -1.11 -29.22 20.52
CA LYS A 501 -1.29 -29.92 19.24
C LYS A 501 -1.55 -28.93 18.10
N LYS A 502 -2.53 -28.04 18.24
CA LYS A 502 -2.89 -27.05 17.20
C LYS A 502 -1.72 -26.13 16.82
N ILE A 503 -0.90 -25.68 17.77
CA ILE A 503 0.27 -24.84 17.46
C ILE A 503 1.39 -25.60 16.76
N ARG A 504 1.55 -26.91 17.00
CA ARG A 504 2.54 -27.75 16.32
C ARG A 504 2.16 -27.97 14.86
N GLU A 505 0.93 -28.41 14.61
CA GLU A 505 0.41 -28.68 13.26
C GLU A 505 0.50 -27.45 12.35
N ARG A 506 0.30 -26.25 12.93
CA ARG A 506 0.30 -24.97 12.21
C ARG A 506 1.67 -24.27 12.14
N SER A 507 2.70 -24.78 12.80
CA SER A 507 4.00 -24.11 12.85
C SER A 507 4.77 -24.26 11.54
N LEU A 508 5.25 -23.15 10.98
CA LEU A 508 6.16 -23.09 9.82
C LEU A 508 7.53 -23.73 10.10
N ILE A 509 7.94 -23.77 11.37
CA ILE A 509 9.21 -24.34 11.83
C ILE A 509 8.93 -25.37 12.92
N ASN A 510 9.45 -26.58 12.74
CA ASN A 510 9.47 -27.62 13.75
C ASN A 510 10.62 -27.33 14.74
N THR A 511 10.25 -26.83 15.92
CA THR A 511 11.17 -26.46 17.00
C THR A 511 11.46 -27.65 17.94
N THR A 512 12.66 -27.67 18.53
CA THR A 512 13.10 -28.65 19.53
C THR A 512 12.52 -28.41 20.94
N VAL A 513 12.02 -27.20 21.20
CA VAL A 513 11.57 -26.74 22.51
C VAL A 513 10.26 -27.44 22.89
N ASP A 514 10.23 -28.18 24.00
CA ASP A 514 9.04 -28.88 24.49
C ASP A 514 7.97 -27.94 25.06
N VAL A 515 6.72 -28.41 25.20
CA VAL A 515 5.66 -27.76 26.00
C VAL A 515 4.88 -28.85 26.73
N LYS A 516 4.48 -28.58 27.98
CA LYS A 516 3.75 -29.48 28.88
C LYS A 516 2.60 -28.74 29.56
N PRO A 517 1.56 -29.45 30.03
CA PRO A 517 0.55 -28.87 30.90
C PRO A 517 1.17 -28.18 32.13
N GLY A 518 0.64 -27.00 32.46
CA GLY A 518 1.18 -26.14 33.54
C GLY A 518 2.29 -25.17 33.12
N ASP A 519 2.89 -25.31 31.93
CA ASP A 519 3.80 -24.30 31.40
C ASP A 519 3.08 -22.95 31.13
N LYS A 520 3.84 -21.86 31.18
CA LYS A 520 3.38 -20.51 30.82
C LYS A 520 3.82 -20.14 29.42
N LEU A 521 2.90 -19.57 28.63
CA LEU A 521 3.11 -19.17 27.25
C LEU A 521 3.10 -17.65 27.08
N LEU A 522 3.75 -17.21 26.01
CA LEU A 522 3.74 -15.86 25.48
C LEU A 522 3.40 -15.95 23.99
N THR A 523 2.34 -15.28 23.57
CA THR A 523 1.92 -15.20 22.17
C THR A 523 2.05 -13.78 21.67
N LEU A 524 2.88 -13.56 20.65
CA LEU A 524 2.98 -12.29 19.93
C LEU A 524 2.13 -12.38 18.66
N SER A 525 1.24 -11.43 18.43
CA SER A 525 0.37 -11.40 17.24
C SER A 525 0.48 -10.08 16.48
N THR A 526 0.61 -10.18 15.15
CA THR A 526 0.68 -9.04 14.26
C THR A 526 -0.01 -9.30 12.92
N CYS A 527 -0.14 -8.28 12.07
CA CYS A 527 -0.72 -8.40 10.73
C CYS A 527 0.22 -9.20 9.80
N ASP A 528 -0.34 -10.03 8.93
CA ASP A 528 0.36 -10.64 7.81
C ASP A 528 -0.34 -10.29 6.48
N TYR A 529 0.37 -10.45 5.36
CA TYR A 529 -0.14 -10.10 4.03
C TYR A 529 -0.09 -11.24 3.01
N SER A 530 0.21 -12.48 3.41
CA SER A 530 0.37 -13.63 2.51
C SER A 530 -0.92 -14.11 1.85
N PHE A 531 -2.07 -13.96 2.51
CA PHE A 531 -3.38 -14.34 1.95
C PHE A 531 -4.48 -13.33 2.29
N ARG A 532 -5.65 -13.52 1.66
CA ARG A 532 -6.85 -12.71 1.81
C ARG A 532 -8.04 -13.61 2.08
N ASP A 533 -9.08 -13.04 2.68
CA ASP A 533 -10.35 -13.73 2.82
C ASP A 533 -11.00 -13.97 1.44
N PRO A 534 -11.44 -15.20 1.11
CA PRO A 534 -11.91 -15.55 -0.23
C PRO A 534 -13.28 -14.96 -0.60
N VAL A 535 -14.04 -14.42 0.37
CA VAL A 535 -15.39 -13.87 0.15
C VAL A 535 -15.36 -12.35 0.07
N THR A 536 -14.67 -11.70 1.01
CA THR A 536 -14.58 -10.24 1.17
C THR A 536 -13.35 -9.64 0.47
N ASN A 537 -12.38 -10.47 0.07
CA ASN A 537 -11.08 -10.05 -0.49
C ASN A 537 -10.25 -9.13 0.44
N GLN A 538 -10.58 -9.07 1.73
CA GLN A 538 -9.83 -8.29 2.72
C GLN A 538 -8.53 -9.00 3.13
N ARG A 539 -7.51 -8.24 3.58
CA ARG A 539 -6.30 -8.84 4.17
C ARG A 539 -6.60 -9.24 5.62
N VAL A 540 -6.85 -10.53 5.85
CA VAL A 540 -7.21 -11.08 7.18
C VAL A 540 -6.10 -11.87 7.85
N ALA A 541 -4.97 -12.07 7.15
CA ALA A 541 -3.85 -12.86 7.64
C ALA A 541 -3.18 -12.22 8.87
N ARG A 542 -2.74 -13.08 9.78
CA ARG A 542 -2.02 -12.75 11.02
C ARG A 542 -0.77 -13.60 11.10
N PHE A 543 0.30 -13.00 11.62
CA PHE A 543 1.52 -13.69 11.97
C PHE A 543 1.59 -13.83 13.49
N VAL A 544 1.75 -15.06 13.98
CA VAL A 544 1.64 -15.39 15.40
C VAL A 544 2.86 -16.19 15.84
N VAL A 545 3.63 -15.66 16.80
CA VAL A 545 4.79 -16.33 17.39
C VAL A 545 4.43 -16.76 18.81
N VAL A 546 4.48 -18.06 19.09
CA VAL A 546 4.19 -18.64 20.41
C VAL A 546 5.49 -19.11 21.04
N ALA A 547 5.73 -18.74 22.29
CA ALA A 547 6.92 -19.09 23.06
C ALA A 547 6.58 -19.58 24.47
N ARG A 548 7.35 -20.54 24.99
CA ARG A 548 7.22 -21.09 26.34
C ARG A 548 8.19 -20.41 27.30
N LYS A 549 7.71 -19.98 28.47
CA LYS A 549 8.55 -19.46 29.57
C LYS A 549 9.60 -20.50 29.99
N VAL A 550 10.85 -20.07 30.17
CA VAL A 550 11.91 -20.92 30.70
C VAL A 550 11.54 -21.36 32.12
N ARG A 551 11.57 -22.67 32.38
CA ARG A 551 11.17 -23.25 33.67
C ARG A 551 12.23 -22.94 34.75
N PRO A 552 11.87 -22.97 36.05
CA PRO A 552 12.85 -22.91 37.13
C PRO A 552 13.99 -23.91 36.91
N PHE A 553 15.23 -23.46 37.08
CA PHE A 553 16.48 -24.21 36.87
C PHE A 553 16.75 -24.70 35.41
N GLU A 554 15.89 -24.40 34.44
CA GLU A 554 16.13 -24.70 33.03
C GLU A 554 17.13 -23.69 32.42
N LYS A 555 18.13 -24.18 31.66
CA LYS A 555 19.03 -23.28 30.90
C LYS A 555 18.24 -22.58 29.79
N ALA A 556 18.41 -21.27 29.67
CA ALA A 556 17.72 -20.46 28.65
C ALA A 556 18.10 -20.82 27.19
N LYS A 557 19.27 -21.42 26.95
CA LYS A 557 19.69 -21.86 25.61
C LYS A 557 18.67 -22.83 24.97
N VAL A 558 18.48 -22.68 23.67
CA VAL A 558 17.71 -23.58 22.80
C VAL A 558 18.69 -24.42 21.96
N ASP A 559 18.33 -25.67 21.65
CA ASP A 559 18.96 -26.45 20.60
C ASP A 559 18.34 -26.04 19.25
N THR A 560 19.07 -25.26 18.47
CA THR A 560 18.61 -24.73 17.18
C THR A 560 19.07 -25.57 15.98
N ASP A 561 19.94 -26.56 16.20
CA ASP A 561 20.48 -27.43 15.14
C ASP A 561 19.47 -28.52 14.75
N GLY A 562 18.67 -28.99 15.71
CA GLY A 562 17.54 -29.88 15.46
C GLY A 562 16.34 -29.22 14.76
N ALA A 563 16.29 -27.88 14.68
CA ALA A 563 15.14 -27.14 14.13
C ALA A 563 15.13 -27.13 12.60
N LYS A 564 13.94 -27.35 12.01
CA LYS A 564 13.75 -27.50 10.55
C LYS A 564 12.46 -26.84 10.09
N MET A 565 12.40 -26.42 8.83
CA MET A 565 11.12 -26.02 8.22
C MET A 565 10.12 -27.18 8.27
N ASN A 566 8.86 -26.88 8.57
CA ASN A 566 7.77 -27.82 8.41
C ASN A 566 7.43 -27.91 6.90
N PRO A 567 7.45 -29.10 6.27
CA PRO A 567 7.11 -29.24 4.86
C PRO A 567 5.60 -29.13 4.58
N ASN A 568 4.74 -29.27 5.59
CA ASN A 568 3.29 -29.17 5.46
C ASN A 568 2.63 -28.54 6.71
N PRO A 569 2.85 -27.24 6.96
CA PRO A 569 2.14 -26.53 8.02
C PRO A 569 0.67 -26.39 7.66
N LEU A 570 -0.20 -26.71 8.62
CA LEU A 570 -1.64 -26.50 8.48
C LEU A 570 -1.93 -24.99 8.45
N MET A 571 -2.46 -24.51 7.33
CA MET A 571 -2.89 -23.13 7.13
C MET A 571 -4.40 -22.99 7.44
N PRO A 572 -4.91 -21.77 7.68
CA PRO A 572 -6.34 -21.55 7.82
C PRO A 572 -7.09 -21.81 6.50
N ASP A 573 -8.36 -22.17 6.58
CA ASP A 573 -9.25 -22.44 5.44
C ASP A 573 -9.16 -21.40 4.30
N ALA A 574 -9.05 -20.12 4.65
CA ALA A 574 -8.96 -19.00 3.72
C ALA A 574 -7.69 -19.00 2.85
N TYR A 575 -6.64 -19.73 3.24
CA TYR A 575 -5.41 -19.90 2.46
C TYR A 575 -5.59 -20.91 1.31
N TYR A 576 -6.24 -22.05 1.59
CA TYR A 576 -6.46 -23.11 0.59
C TYR A 576 -7.58 -22.74 -0.40
N LYS A 577 -8.58 -21.96 0.05
CA LYS A 577 -9.69 -21.48 -0.76
C LYS A 577 -9.22 -20.33 -1.67
N LYS A 578 -8.83 -20.65 -2.92
CA LYS A 578 -8.71 -19.63 -3.98
C LYS A 578 -10.02 -18.85 -4.07
N PRO A 579 -10.01 -17.50 -4.22
CA PRO A 579 -11.23 -16.71 -4.30
C PRO A 579 -12.07 -17.18 -5.49
N SER A 580 -13.25 -17.72 -5.20
CA SER A 580 -14.10 -18.37 -6.20
C SER A 580 -14.79 -17.32 -7.07
N LYS A 581 -14.82 -17.58 -8.38
CA LYS A 581 -15.85 -16.95 -9.22
C LYS A 581 -17.21 -17.42 -8.70
N PRO A 582 -18.22 -16.54 -8.55
CA PRO A 582 -19.58 -16.98 -8.24
C PRO A 582 -20.06 -17.98 -9.30
N SER A 583 -20.32 -19.22 -8.91
CA SER A 583 -20.90 -20.24 -9.78
C SER A 583 -22.37 -19.94 -10.02
N SER A 584 -22.81 -20.09 -11.26
CA SER A 584 -24.21 -19.91 -11.65
C SER A 584 -25.12 -21.02 -11.10
N SER A 585 -26.37 -20.63 -10.83
CA SER A 585 -27.57 -21.48 -10.74
C SER A 585 -27.59 -22.69 -9.79
N SER A 586 -28.37 -22.55 -8.72
CA SER A 586 -29.24 -23.63 -8.22
C SER A 586 -30.59 -23.02 -7.83
N SER A 587 -31.53 -22.97 -8.77
CA SER A 587 -32.85 -22.36 -8.57
C SER A 587 -33.80 -23.34 -7.86
N PRO A 588 -34.40 -23.00 -6.71
CA PRO A 588 -35.57 -23.70 -6.21
C PRO A 588 -36.77 -23.44 -7.13
N SER A 589 -37.46 -24.48 -7.58
CA SER A 589 -38.67 -24.36 -8.40
C SER A 589 -39.84 -23.81 -7.57
N SER A 590 -40.52 -22.79 -8.10
CA SER A 590 -41.68 -22.13 -7.48
C SER A 590 -42.94 -23.01 -7.45
N SER A 591 -43.75 -22.88 -6.40
CA SER A 591 -45.14 -23.38 -6.37
C SER A 591 -46.10 -22.36 -5.75
N SER A 592 -46.62 -21.45 -6.58
CA SER A 592 -47.74 -20.55 -6.23
C SER A 592 -49.06 -21.19 -6.64
N GLN A 593 -50.00 -21.40 -5.70
CA GLN A 593 -51.37 -21.82 -6.00
C GLN A 593 -52.36 -20.67 -5.82
N ALA A 594 -53.15 -20.38 -6.85
CA ALA A 594 -54.59 -20.07 -6.82
C ALA A 594 -55.02 -19.28 -8.08
N PRO A 595 -56.27 -19.43 -8.58
CA PRO A 595 -57.12 -20.63 -8.57
C PRO A 595 -57.53 -21.05 -10.00
N SER A 596 -58.35 -22.10 -10.09
CA SER A 596 -58.77 -22.75 -11.34
C SER A 596 -59.90 -22.05 -12.10
N SER A 597 -59.87 -22.18 -13.43
CA SER A 597 -61.11 -22.30 -14.23
C SER A 597 -60.93 -23.25 -15.45
N SER A 598 -62.07 -23.75 -15.92
CA SER A 598 -62.38 -24.53 -17.13
C SER A 598 -61.57 -24.20 -18.41
N SER A 599 -61.34 -25.11 -19.36
CA SER A 599 -61.75 -26.53 -19.45
C SER A 599 -61.11 -27.30 -20.64
N SER A 600 -61.20 -28.64 -20.55
CA SER A 600 -61.44 -29.59 -21.66
C SER A 600 -60.49 -29.71 -22.87
N SER A 601 -60.00 -30.95 -23.05
CA SER A 601 -59.80 -31.67 -24.33
C SER A 601 -58.70 -31.22 -25.30
N ALA A 602 -58.14 -32.11 -26.14
CA ALA A 602 -57.93 -33.57 -26.06
C ALA A 602 -57.04 -34.01 -27.25
N SER A 603 -56.20 -35.05 -27.05
CA SER A 603 -55.49 -35.80 -28.12
C SER A 603 -54.58 -34.91 -29.02
N SER A 604 -53.81 -35.33 -30.03
CA SER A 604 -53.13 -36.57 -30.50
C SER A 604 -52.24 -36.11 -31.70
N SER A 605 -51.18 -36.75 -32.17
CA SER A 605 -50.39 -37.94 -31.80
C SER A 605 -49.17 -38.00 -32.75
N HIS A 606 -48.22 -38.92 -32.51
CA HIS A 606 -47.30 -39.50 -33.53
C HIS A 606 -46.23 -38.57 -34.18
N SER A 607 -45.12 -39.10 -34.73
CA SER A 607 -44.41 -40.39 -34.53
C SER A 607 -43.05 -40.39 -35.26
N SER A 608 -42.09 -41.21 -34.77
CA SER A 608 -41.01 -41.89 -35.54
C SER A 608 -40.00 -41.02 -36.34
N SER A 609 -38.78 -41.44 -36.71
CA SER A 609 -38.09 -42.75 -36.72
C SER A 609 -36.56 -42.48 -36.80
N THR A 610 -35.69 -42.97 -35.91
CA THR A 610 -34.93 -44.26 -35.93
C THR A 610 -33.95 -44.50 -37.10
N SER A 611 -32.63 -44.39 -36.82
CA SER A 611 -31.53 -45.33 -37.16
C SER A 611 -30.19 -44.76 -36.63
N SER A 612 -29.22 -45.44 -35.98
CA SER A 612 -28.68 -46.83 -35.95
C SER A 612 -27.67 -47.14 -37.06
N SER A 613 -26.49 -47.77 -36.84
CA SER A 613 -25.78 -48.26 -35.62
C SER A 613 -24.37 -48.81 -36.01
N THR A 614 -23.74 -49.69 -35.19
CA THR A 614 -22.50 -50.52 -35.42
C THR A 614 -21.13 -49.82 -35.25
N SER A 615 -20.06 -50.45 -34.73
CA SER A 615 -19.91 -51.72 -33.94
C SER A 615 -18.55 -51.80 -33.19
N SER A 616 -18.39 -52.89 -32.40
CA SER A 616 -17.27 -53.54 -31.66
C SER A 616 -15.88 -53.64 -32.35
N GLU A 617 -14.80 -54.27 -31.86
CA GLU A 617 -14.40 -55.31 -30.84
C GLU A 617 -12.99 -54.94 -30.26
N ASP A 618 -12.31 -55.58 -29.27
CA ASP A 618 -12.61 -56.39 -28.04
C ASP A 618 -11.25 -56.71 -27.29
N ALA A 619 -11.25 -57.51 -26.19
CA ALA A 619 -10.12 -58.17 -25.48
C ALA A 619 -9.13 -57.32 -24.62
N SER A 620 -8.49 -57.81 -23.53
CA SER A 620 -8.68 -59.02 -22.66
C SER A 620 -7.81 -58.97 -21.37
N GLU A 621 -8.32 -59.52 -20.25
CA GLU A 621 -7.59 -60.22 -19.13
C GLU A 621 -6.54 -59.42 -18.29
N GLU A 622 -6.15 -59.80 -17.05
CA GLU A 622 -6.38 -60.97 -16.17
C GLU A 622 -6.83 -60.58 -14.72
N GLU A 623 -7.53 -61.51 -14.04
CA GLU A 623 -7.45 -61.95 -12.61
C GLU A 623 -7.21 -61.00 -11.39
N SER A 624 -7.70 -61.28 -10.17
CA SER A 624 -8.53 -62.38 -9.61
C SER A 624 -9.38 -61.94 -8.38
N SER A 625 -10.42 -62.75 -8.09
CA SER A 625 -11.29 -62.83 -6.89
C SER A 625 -10.72 -62.38 -5.52
N GLU A 626 -11.48 -61.77 -4.58
CA GLU A 626 -12.63 -62.32 -3.81
C GLU A 626 -12.35 -63.65 -3.05
N PRO A 627 -13.09 -64.04 -1.97
CA PRO A 627 -14.15 -63.33 -1.23
C PRO A 627 -14.13 -63.50 0.32
N SER A 628 -15.19 -62.98 0.99
CA SER A 628 -15.90 -63.59 2.14
C SER A 628 -15.23 -63.76 3.53
N SER A 629 -15.95 -63.79 4.66
CA SER A 629 -17.28 -63.26 5.06
C SER A 629 -17.50 -63.45 6.59
N SER A 630 -18.61 -62.92 7.14
CA SER A 630 -19.52 -63.54 8.15
C SER A 630 -18.99 -64.16 9.48
N SER A 631 -19.71 -64.18 10.61
CA SER A 631 -20.94 -63.51 11.11
C SER A 631 -21.35 -64.12 12.46
N SER A 632 -21.85 -63.33 13.43
CA SER A 632 -22.79 -63.76 14.52
C SER A 632 -22.99 -62.63 15.53
N SER A 633 -24.15 -62.40 16.17
CA SER A 633 -25.55 -62.83 15.94
C SER A 633 -26.49 -62.04 16.90
N SER A 634 -27.83 -62.15 16.75
CA SER A 634 -28.91 -62.15 17.79
C SER A 634 -28.75 -61.39 19.13
N SER A 635 -29.72 -60.70 19.75
CA SER A 635 -31.20 -60.48 19.60
C SER A 635 -31.71 -59.75 20.88
N SER A 636 -32.86 -59.07 21.02
CA SER A 636 -33.92 -58.50 20.16
C SER A 636 -34.95 -57.74 21.04
N SER A 637 -36.02 -57.16 20.45
CA SER A 637 -37.39 -56.93 21.05
C SER A 637 -37.59 -55.97 22.26
N SER A 638 -38.71 -55.23 22.45
CA SER A 638 -39.85 -54.81 21.59
C SER A 638 -40.89 -53.94 22.36
N SER A 639 -41.60 -53.00 21.69
CA SER A 639 -43.06 -52.60 21.83
C SER A 639 -43.76 -52.36 23.20
N SER A 640 -44.81 -51.53 23.42
CA SER A 640 -45.52 -50.45 22.67
C SER A 640 -46.73 -49.90 23.49
N SER A 641 -47.19 -48.63 23.26
CA SER A 641 -48.54 -48.04 23.62
C SER A 641 -48.94 -47.98 25.14
N SER A 642 -50.04 -47.35 25.64
CA SER A 642 -50.85 -46.10 25.39
C SER A 642 -51.88 -45.94 26.58
N SER A 643 -52.86 -45.03 26.76
CA SER A 643 -53.49 -43.89 26.04
C SER A 643 -54.35 -43.00 27.02
N SER A 644 -55.17 -42.08 26.49
CA SER A 644 -56.42 -41.49 27.09
C SER A 644 -56.37 -40.20 27.95
N VAL A 645 -57.55 -39.54 28.11
CA VAL A 645 -57.74 -38.05 28.19
C VAL A 645 -58.56 -37.59 29.48
N PRO A 646 -59.22 -36.41 29.60
CA PRO A 646 -59.02 -35.28 30.57
C PRO A 646 -60.13 -35.17 31.69
N PRO A 647 -60.64 -34.01 32.23
CA PRO A 647 -60.25 -32.56 32.22
C PRO A 647 -60.41 -31.75 33.56
N SER A 648 -60.03 -30.46 33.56
CA SER A 648 -60.64 -29.35 34.34
C SER A 648 -60.31 -27.95 33.73
N SER A 649 -60.89 -26.84 34.23
CA SER A 649 -61.02 -25.57 33.47
C SER A 649 -61.13 -24.27 34.32
N SER A 650 -60.88 -23.09 33.67
CA SER A 650 -61.37 -21.70 34.00
C SER A 650 -60.99 -21.08 35.37
N SER A 651 -60.88 -19.76 35.59
CA SER A 651 -60.92 -18.50 34.79
C SER A 651 -60.07 -17.43 35.56
N SER A 652 -60.13 -16.07 35.50
CA SER A 652 -61.06 -15.01 35.04
C SER A 652 -60.29 -13.69 34.72
N GLU A 653 -60.99 -12.57 34.49
CA GLU A 653 -60.47 -11.22 34.14
C GLU A 653 -60.82 -10.14 35.19
N GLU A 654 -60.22 -8.94 35.08
CA GLU A 654 -60.61 -7.55 35.50
C GLU A 654 -61.29 -7.29 36.89
N GLU A 655 -61.08 -6.16 37.60
CA GLU A 655 -61.45 -4.78 37.23
C GLU A 655 -60.74 -3.68 38.09
N GLN A 656 -61.10 -2.39 37.89
CA GLN A 656 -60.52 -1.20 38.54
C GLN A 656 -61.34 -0.67 39.74
N SER A 657 -60.69 -0.03 40.74
CA SER A 657 -61.25 1.01 41.68
C SER A 657 -60.24 1.33 42.80
N SER A 658 -60.25 2.47 43.52
CA SER A 658 -60.88 3.82 43.34
C SER A 658 -60.26 4.86 44.31
N SER A 659 -60.52 6.17 44.10
CA SER A 659 -60.35 7.30 45.06
C SER A 659 -58.90 7.76 45.42
N SER A 660 -58.59 9.02 45.81
CA SER A 660 -59.39 10.26 45.92
C SER A 660 -58.56 11.59 45.94
N SER A 661 -59.07 12.62 45.26
CA SER A 661 -59.01 14.09 45.52
C SER A 661 -57.72 14.85 45.97
N GLU A 662 -57.21 15.74 45.09
CA GLU A 662 -57.10 17.24 45.17
C GLU A 662 -56.65 18.00 46.46
N PRO A 663 -56.30 19.32 46.41
CA PRO A 663 -55.28 20.09 45.62
C PRO A 663 -54.50 21.09 46.58
N PRO A 664 -54.00 22.33 46.26
CA PRO A 664 -53.62 23.02 45.00
C PRO A 664 -52.25 23.82 44.97
N GLN A 665 -51.80 24.19 43.74
CA GLN A 665 -51.13 25.46 43.30
C GLN A 665 -49.64 25.88 43.59
N SER A 666 -49.08 26.61 42.58
CA SER A 666 -47.91 27.55 42.51
C SER A 666 -46.46 27.05 42.74
N ILE A 667 -45.56 26.82 41.75
CA ILE A 667 -44.94 27.72 40.71
C ILE A 667 -44.11 28.88 41.33
N PRO A 668 -42.81 29.16 40.98
CA PRO A 668 -41.83 28.48 40.09
C PRO A 668 -40.35 28.37 40.61
N SER A 669 -39.44 27.97 39.69
CA SER A 669 -38.03 28.40 39.46
C SER A 669 -36.80 27.70 40.09
N GLU A 670 -35.87 27.35 39.18
CA GLU A 670 -34.38 27.26 39.24
C GLU A 670 -33.74 26.45 40.39
N GLU A 671 -33.31 25.20 40.14
CA GLU A 671 -31.99 24.79 39.58
C GLU A 671 -30.80 24.84 40.56
N SER A 672 -30.44 23.68 41.17
CA SER A 672 -29.04 23.22 41.25
C SER A 672 -28.84 21.83 41.91
N SER A 673 -28.26 20.90 41.14
CA SER A 673 -27.33 19.81 41.57
C SER A 673 -27.79 18.63 42.48
N SER A 674 -27.03 17.52 42.37
CA SER A 674 -27.14 16.19 43.03
C SER A 674 -28.44 15.41 42.76
N ASP A 675 -28.47 14.21 42.17
CA ASP A 675 -27.58 13.01 42.16
C ASP A 675 -27.98 11.94 43.18
N SER A 676 -28.77 10.96 42.72
CA SER A 676 -28.76 9.58 43.20
C SER A 676 -29.36 8.63 42.15
N SER A 677 -28.64 7.56 41.89
CA SER A 677 -28.99 6.36 41.10
C SER A 677 -30.42 5.82 41.22
N ASP A 678 -30.88 5.15 40.16
CA ASP A 678 -31.27 3.72 40.23
C ASP A 678 -31.01 3.04 38.86
N ASP A 679 -30.80 1.73 38.87
CA ASP A 679 -30.28 0.94 37.73
C ASP A 679 -31.32 0.65 36.62
N MET A 680 -30.85 0.58 35.36
CA MET A 680 -31.37 -0.29 34.30
C MET A 680 -30.23 -0.66 33.35
N ASP A 681 -30.20 -1.93 32.91
CA ASP A 681 -29.21 -2.49 31.99
C ASP A 681 -29.73 -2.39 30.54
N ASP A 682 -29.10 -1.56 29.71
CA ASP A 682 -29.39 -1.52 28.27
C ASP A 682 -28.12 -1.16 27.47
N SER A 683 -27.78 -1.97 26.46
CA SER A 683 -26.50 -1.92 25.75
C SER A 683 -26.65 -1.85 24.23
N ASP A 684 -27.23 -0.75 23.74
CA ASP A 684 -27.21 -0.40 22.31
C ASP A 684 -27.27 1.13 22.11
N ASP A 685 -26.92 1.58 20.90
CA ASP A 685 -27.18 2.93 20.38
C ASP A 685 -26.53 4.14 21.10
N ALA A 686 -25.21 4.10 21.31
CA ALA A 686 -24.40 5.29 21.64
C ALA A 686 -24.37 6.31 20.48
N ARG A 687 -25.34 7.24 20.45
CA ARG A 687 -25.51 8.25 19.40
C ARG A 687 -24.48 9.38 19.51
N ILE A 688 -23.89 9.75 18.37
CA ILE A 688 -22.89 10.82 18.29
C ILE A 688 -23.52 12.17 18.67
N ALA A 689 -23.14 12.75 19.80
CA ALA A 689 -23.64 14.03 20.26
C ALA A 689 -23.06 15.19 19.44
N ARG A 690 -23.63 16.39 19.59
CA ARG A 690 -23.22 17.56 18.80
C ARG A 690 -21.76 17.96 19.01
N THR A 691 -21.27 17.77 20.24
CA THR A 691 -19.94 18.12 20.76
C THR A 691 -18.92 16.98 20.64
N ASP A 692 -19.29 15.82 20.09
CA ASP A 692 -18.39 14.68 20.03
C ASP A 692 -17.27 14.93 19.03
N LEU A 693 -16.02 14.73 19.48
CA LEU A 693 -14.85 14.79 18.62
C LEU A 693 -14.77 13.52 17.77
N ILE A 694 -15.02 13.65 16.47
CA ILE A 694 -14.81 12.59 15.49
C ILE A 694 -13.46 12.76 14.79
N THR A 695 -12.92 11.68 14.24
CA THR A 695 -11.71 11.76 13.40
C THR A 695 -12.06 11.84 11.92
N VAL A 696 -11.73 12.97 11.28
CA VAL A 696 -11.83 13.15 9.82
C VAL A 696 -10.44 13.26 9.23
N ASP A 697 -10.06 12.34 8.36
CA ASP A 697 -8.74 12.27 7.68
C ASP A 697 -7.47 12.33 8.58
N GLY A 698 -7.64 12.28 9.91
CA GLY A 698 -6.59 12.33 10.92
C GLY A 698 -6.66 13.55 11.84
N GLU A 699 -7.57 14.49 11.61
CA GLU A 699 -7.86 15.63 12.48
C GLU A 699 -9.07 15.30 13.39
N GLU A 700 -9.03 15.75 14.65
CA GLU A 700 -10.16 15.65 15.59
C GLU A 700 -10.99 16.93 15.52
N LEU A 701 -12.29 16.79 15.23
CA LEU A 701 -13.23 17.89 14.99
C LEU A 701 -14.59 17.57 15.61
N GLU A 702 -15.33 18.58 16.07
CA GLU A 702 -16.72 18.39 16.50
C GLU A 702 -17.55 17.82 15.34
N ALA A 703 -18.35 16.80 15.61
CA ALA A 703 -19.22 16.12 14.64
C ALA A 703 -20.09 17.12 13.85
N TYR A 704 -20.57 18.17 14.51
CA TYR A 704 -21.36 19.22 13.90
C TYR A 704 -20.59 20.01 12.82
N ASP A 705 -19.39 20.47 13.14
CA ASP A 705 -18.56 21.25 12.23
C ASP A 705 -18.02 20.40 11.08
N ALA A 706 -17.71 19.13 11.35
CA ALA A 706 -17.32 18.17 10.34
C ALA A 706 -18.42 17.95 9.28
N VAL A 707 -19.68 17.71 9.70
CA VAL A 707 -20.81 17.59 8.77
C VAL A 707 -21.03 18.89 8.00
N CYS A 708 -20.95 20.06 8.66
CA CYS A 708 -21.05 21.35 7.97
C CYS A 708 -19.98 21.51 6.88
N ALA A 709 -18.72 21.21 7.19
CA ALA A 709 -17.60 21.38 6.27
C ALA A 709 -17.65 20.37 5.09
N MET A 710 -18.20 19.18 5.30
CA MET A 710 -18.44 18.19 4.25
C MET A 710 -19.60 18.58 3.34
N VAL A 711 -20.76 18.98 3.88
CA VAL A 711 -21.89 19.49 3.07
C VAL A 711 -21.44 20.67 2.20
N GLN A 712 -20.60 21.56 2.75
CA GLN A 712 -20.02 22.68 2.01
C GLN A 712 -19.05 22.25 0.90
N ASN A 713 -18.24 21.20 1.10
CA ASN A 713 -17.37 20.67 0.06
C ASN A 713 -18.17 20.04 -1.09
N GLU A 714 -19.14 19.18 -0.74
CA GLU A 714 -19.93 18.41 -1.70
C GLU A 714 -20.86 19.28 -2.55
N THR A 715 -21.56 20.23 -1.94
CA THR A 715 -22.62 21.02 -2.61
C THR A 715 -22.15 22.40 -3.07
N GLY A 716 -20.95 22.82 -2.68
CA GLY A 716 -20.50 24.21 -2.79
C GLY A 716 -21.30 25.20 -1.94
N GLY A 717 -22.29 24.76 -1.16
CA GLY A 717 -23.21 25.62 -0.42
C GLY A 717 -24.14 26.45 -1.31
N THR A 718 -24.32 26.06 -2.58
CA THR A 718 -25.16 26.76 -3.57
C THR A 718 -26.48 26.04 -3.88
N PHE A 719 -26.73 24.89 -3.25
CA PHE A 719 -27.93 24.08 -3.49
C PHE A 719 -29.16 24.65 -2.76
N LYS A 720 -30.35 24.18 -3.17
CA LYS A 720 -31.62 24.45 -2.46
C LYS A 720 -31.59 23.86 -1.04
N ALA A 721 -32.31 24.50 -0.11
CA ALA A 721 -32.27 24.17 1.31
C ALA A 721 -32.62 22.70 1.60
N GLU A 722 -33.61 22.12 0.92
CA GLU A 722 -33.98 20.71 1.11
C GLU A 722 -32.92 19.73 0.61
N ALA A 723 -32.17 20.07 -0.45
CA ALA A 723 -31.03 19.28 -0.91
C ALA A 723 -29.82 19.41 0.03
N LEU A 724 -29.58 20.60 0.60
CA LEU A 724 -28.56 20.78 1.64
C LEU A 724 -28.88 19.95 2.90
N LYS A 725 -30.15 19.92 3.33
CA LYS A 725 -30.62 19.04 4.42
C LYS A 725 -30.46 17.56 4.08
N ALA A 726 -30.85 17.13 2.88
CA ALA A 726 -30.71 15.75 2.43
C ALA A 726 -29.23 15.31 2.45
N GLN A 727 -28.33 16.15 1.95
CA GLN A 727 -26.89 15.89 1.99
C GLN A 727 -26.34 15.86 3.43
N ALA A 728 -26.83 16.72 4.33
CA ALA A 728 -26.45 16.73 5.74
C ALA A 728 -26.83 15.42 6.45
N VAL A 729 -28.09 14.98 6.30
CA VAL A 729 -28.58 13.70 6.84
C VAL A 729 -27.81 12.53 6.25
N ALA A 730 -27.53 12.53 4.94
CA ALA A 730 -26.77 11.44 4.31
C ALA A 730 -25.33 11.32 4.85
N ILE A 731 -24.64 12.45 5.08
CA ILE A 731 -23.31 12.46 5.70
C ILE A 731 -23.39 12.01 7.17
N TYR A 732 -24.34 12.53 7.96
CA TYR A 732 -24.52 12.15 9.36
C TYR A 732 -24.87 10.65 9.53
N SER A 733 -25.70 10.10 8.65
CA SER A 733 -26.01 8.66 8.62
C SER A 733 -24.76 7.80 8.40
N ARG A 734 -23.95 8.19 7.40
CA ARG A 734 -22.68 7.57 7.06
C ARG A 734 -21.64 7.70 8.19
N MET A 735 -21.70 8.78 8.96
CA MET A 735 -20.85 9.02 10.13
C MET A 735 -21.23 8.09 11.30
N VAL A 736 -22.52 8.02 11.65
CA VAL A 736 -23.05 7.16 12.72
C VAL A 736 -22.84 5.68 12.38
N ALA A 737 -23.21 5.24 11.17
CA ALA A 737 -23.04 3.85 10.70
C ALA A 737 -21.57 3.42 10.49
N ARG A 738 -20.60 4.31 10.79
CA ARG A 738 -19.16 4.05 10.76
C ARG A 738 -18.47 4.42 12.09
N ASN A 739 -19.23 4.64 13.16
CA ASN A 739 -18.75 5.04 14.48
C ASN A 739 -17.77 6.23 14.41
N GLY A 740 -18.14 7.29 13.66
CA GLY A 740 -17.34 8.50 13.47
C GLY A 740 -16.18 8.40 12.46
N ASN A 741 -15.90 7.22 11.89
CA ASN A 741 -14.75 7.00 11.00
C ASN A 741 -15.02 7.47 9.56
N LEU A 742 -14.71 8.74 9.29
CA LEU A 742 -14.82 9.35 7.96
C LEU A 742 -13.43 9.59 7.35
N THR A 743 -13.19 8.99 6.20
CA THR A 743 -11.88 9.01 5.50
C THR A 743 -12.03 9.49 4.05
N SER A 744 -11.02 10.22 3.58
CA SER A 744 -10.89 10.82 2.25
C SER A 744 -12.01 11.80 1.88
N MET A 745 -12.35 12.73 2.77
CA MET A 745 -13.37 13.76 2.56
C MET A 745 -12.80 15.17 2.77
N PRO A 746 -12.40 15.88 1.70
CA PRO A 746 -11.82 17.22 1.83
C PRO A 746 -12.83 18.20 2.41
N MET A 747 -12.38 19.01 3.37
CA MET A 747 -13.24 19.89 4.17
C MET A 747 -13.15 21.34 3.71
N ARG A 748 -14.24 22.10 3.81
CA ARG A 748 -14.27 23.54 3.48
C ARG A 748 -15.10 24.32 4.50
N SER A 749 -14.63 25.50 4.90
CA SER A 749 -15.35 26.39 5.81
C SER A 749 -16.79 26.65 5.32
N PRO A 750 -17.83 26.29 6.09
CA PRO A 750 -19.22 26.36 5.66
C PRO A 750 -19.70 27.80 5.44
N ASN A 751 -20.75 27.95 4.63
CA ASN A 751 -21.54 29.18 4.55
C ASN A 751 -22.81 29.08 5.41
N SER A 752 -23.44 30.21 5.69
CA SER A 752 -24.61 30.28 6.57
C SER A 752 -25.86 29.55 6.04
N ALA A 753 -25.93 29.23 4.75
CA ALA A 753 -26.99 28.37 4.20
C ALA A 753 -26.75 26.89 4.53
N VAL A 754 -25.49 26.44 4.48
CA VAL A 754 -25.08 25.10 4.92
C VAL A 754 -25.28 24.93 6.42
N GLU A 755 -24.79 25.87 7.23
CA GLU A 755 -24.97 25.84 8.69
C GLU A 755 -26.45 25.79 9.08
N LYS A 756 -27.29 26.63 8.45
CA LYS A 756 -28.73 26.64 8.71
C LYS A 756 -29.42 25.34 8.29
N ALA A 757 -28.97 24.71 7.21
CA ALA A 757 -29.50 23.43 6.76
C ALA A 757 -29.09 22.29 7.73
N VAL A 758 -27.82 22.18 8.09
CA VAL A 758 -27.32 21.16 9.03
C VAL A 758 -27.97 21.31 10.40
N LYS A 759 -28.06 22.54 10.94
CA LYS A 759 -28.73 22.83 12.21
C LYS A 759 -30.20 22.39 12.22
N ALA A 760 -30.89 22.50 11.09
CA ALA A 760 -32.32 22.16 10.99
C ALA A 760 -32.60 20.65 11.03
N VAL A 761 -31.60 19.80 10.74
CA VAL A 761 -31.74 18.33 10.68
C VAL A 761 -30.71 17.61 11.56
N TRP A 762 -30.10 18.33 12.52
CA TRP A 762 -29.07 17.74 13.38
C TRP A 762 -29.60 16.56 14.18
N GLY A 763 -28.85 15.45 14.15
CA GLY A 763 -29.22 14.16 14.72
C GLY A 763 -30.00 13.24 13.76
N GLU A 764 -30.52 13.72 12.63
CA GLU A 764 -31.32 12.87 11.73
C GLU A 764 -30.46 11.94 10.86
N THR A 765 -30.86 10.68 10.82
CA THR A 765 -30.26 9.58 10.06
C THR A 765 -31.25 8.96 9.08
N VAL A 766 -30.75 8.44 7.97
CA VAL A 766 -31.42 7.46 7.13
C VAL A 766 -31.32 6.11 7.86
N GLN A 767 -32.46 5.50 8.13
CA GLN A 767 -32.60 4.29 8.92
C GLN A 767 -33.26 3.16 8.13
N TRP A 768 -32.80 1.93 8.37
CA TRP A 768 -33.42 0.69 7.89
C TRP A 768 -33.74 -0.21 9.07
N ASN A 769 -34.99 -0.69 9.17
CA ASN A 769 -35.48 -1.43 10.34
C ASN A 769 -35.15 -0.74 11.69
N GLY A 770 -35.21 0.59 11.72
CA GLY A 770 -34.90 1.42 12.89
C GLY A 770 -33.41 1.73 13.14
N LYS A 771 -32.46 1.03 12.49
CA LYS A 771 -31.02 1.26 12.68
C LYS A 771 -30.42 2.15 11.56
N PRO A 772 -29.51 3.09 11.85
CA PRO A 772 -28.83 3.92 10.84
C PRO A 772 -28.05 3.11 9.81
N ILE A 773 -27.98 3.59 8.55
CA ILE A 773 -27.29 2.90 7.44
C ILE A 773 -26.20 3.73 6.75
N ASP A 774 -25.14 3.04 6.30
CA ASP A 774 -24.01 3.60 5.54
C ASP A 774 -24.43 3.93 4.08
N VAL A 775 -25.01 5.10 3.90
CA VAL A 775 -25.47 5.59 2.59
C VAL A 775 -24.34 6.20 1.75
N TYR A 776 -24.43 6.03 0.43
CA TYR A 776 -23.55 6.66 -0.56
C TYR A 776 -24.26 7.81 -1.30
N PHE A 777 -23.48 8.79 -1.74
CA PHE A 777 -23.93 9.91 -2.56
C PHE A 777 -22.83 10.32 -3.56
N TYR A 778 -23.20 11.02 -4.63
CA TYR A 778 -22.28 11.42 -5.71
C TYR A 778 -22.89 12.53 -6.59
N SER A 779 -22.09 13.18 -7.44
CA SER A 779 -22.48 14.43 -8.12
C SER A 779 -23.68 14.30 -9.07
N THR A 780 -23.66 13.36 -10.02
CA THR A 780 -24.66 13.26 -11.12
C THR A 780 -24.70 11.86 -11.70
N SER A 781 -25.88 11.31 -11.98
CA SER A 781 -26.06 9.98 -12.58
C SER A 781 -26.02 9.96 -14.12
N SER A 782 -26.27 8.79 -14.69
CA SER A 782 -26.49 8.54 -16.13
C SER A 782 -27.98 8.47 -16.48
N GLY A 783 -28.85 9.10 -15.68
CA GLY A 783 -30.31 8.98 -15.77
C GLY A 783 -30.88 7.90 -14.82
N MET A 784 -30.04 6.99 -14.31
CA MET A 784 -30.40 6.02 -13.26
C MET A 784 -29.21 5.76 -12.31
N THR A 785 -29.49 5.31 -11.08
CA THR A 785 -28.48 4.93 -10.09
C THR A 785 -28.04 3.46 -10.23
N ASN A 786 -26.78 3.16 -9.90
CA ASN A 786 -26.24 1.80 -9.71
C ASN A 786 -26.48 1.30 -8.28
N THR A 787 -26.62 -0.01 -8.12
CA THR A 787 -26.44 -0.69 -6.83
C THR A 787 -24.98 -0.73 -6.41
N SER A 788 -24.74 -0.85 -5.10
CA SER A 788 -23.42 -1.08 -4.51
C SER A 788 -22.75 -2.34 -5.06
N LYS A 789 -23.57 -3.37 -5.36
CA LYS A 789 -23.16 -4.63 -5.99
C LYS A 789 -22.62 -4.42 -7.41
N GLU A 790 -23.22 -3.54 -8.21
CA GLU A 790 -22.74 -3.23 -9.57
C GLU A 790 -21.43 -2.41 -9.57
N VAL A 791 -21.19 -1.59 -8.54
CA VAL A 791 -20.00 -0.71 -8.47
C VAL A 791 -18.80 -1.35 -7.77
N TRP A 792 -19.06 -2.18 -6.75
CA TRP A 792 -18.04 -2.74 -5.85
C TRP A 792 -18.14 -4.28 -5.66
N GLY A 793 -19.13 -4.95 -6.24
CA GLY A 793 -19.34 -6.40 -6.11
C GLY A 793 -20.02 -6.86 -4.81
N GLY A 794 -19.85 -6.11 -3.71
CA GLY A 794 -20.53 -6.36 -2.43
C GLY A 794 -21.92 -5.71 -2.36
N SER A 795 -22.88 -6.38 -1.72
CA SER A 795 -24.19 -5.82 -1.42
C SER A 795 -24.21 -5.23 -0.01
N LEU A 796 -24.43 -3.91 0.12
CA LEU A 796 -24.64 -3.29 1.42
C LEU A 796 -26.13 -3.36 1.81
N ASN A 797 -26.42 -4.29 2.72
CA ASN A 797 -27.62 -4.42 3.55
C ASN A 797 -28.99 -4.21 2.85
N GLY A 798 -29.14 -4.62 1.58
CA GLY A 798 -30.43 -4.76 0.87
C GLY A 798 -31.18 -3.47 0.48
N HIS A 799 -30.88 -2.35 1.14
CA HIS A 799 -31.53 -1.04 0.96
C HIS A 799 -31.02 -0.24 -0.26
N ASN A 800 -30.05 -0.78 -0.98
CA ASN A 800 -29.30 -0.08 -2.01
C ASN A 800 -29.70 -0.59 -3.40
N GLN A 801 -30.63 0.12 -4.04
CA GLN A 801 -31.34 -0.29 -5.26
C GLN A 801 -31.08 0.70 -6.42
N ASN A 802 -31.33 0.25 -7.66
CA ASN A 802 -31.39 1.14 -8.82
C ASN A 802 -32.65 2.01 -8.72
N VAL A 803 -32.51 3.33 -8.90
CA VAL A 803 -33.59 4.32 -8.92
C VAL A 803 -33.36 5.26 -10.09
N GLU A 804 -34.42 5.61 -10.81
CA GLU A 804 -34.34 6.63 -11.88
C GLU A 804 -33.90 8.00 -11.32
N SER A 805 -33.31 8.84 -12.16
CA SER A 805 -32.94 10.21 -11.83
C SER A 805 -32.93 11.06 -13.11
N PRO A 806 -34.09 11.26 -13.77
CA PRO A 806 -34.18 11.96 -15.04
C PRO A 806 -33.66 13.41 -14.96
N TRP A 807 -33.72 14.02 -13.78
CA TRP A 807 -33.14 15.34 -13.50
C TRP A 807 -31.65 15.43 -13.86
N ASP A 808 -30.87 14.35 -13.67
CA ASP A 808 -29.44 14.33 -13.97
C ASP A 808 -29.12 14.49 -15.46
N GLU A 809 -30.05 14.18 -16.37
CA GLU A 809 -29.85 14.36 -17.80
C GLU A 809 -29.73 15.84 -18.20
N THR A 810 -30.27 16.74 -17.37
CA THR A 810 -30.11 18.20 -17.51
C THR A 810 -28.78 18.73 -16.97
N SER A 811 -28.01 17.89 -16.26
CA SER A 811 -26.75 18.28 -15.66
C SER A 811 -25.68 18.55 -16.70
N ARG A 812 -24.84 19.57 -16.45
CA ARG A 812 -23.67 19.89 -17.28
C ARG A 812 -22.63 18.75 -17.41
N TYR A 813 -22.76 17.68 -16.62
CA TYR A 813 -21.90 16.50 -16.68
C TYR A 813 -22.51 15.34 -17.49
N TYR A 814 -23.76 15.47 -17.96
CA TYR A 814 -24.37 14.55 -18.90
C TYR A 814 -23.91 14.91 -20.32
N GLY A 815 -23.51 13.91 -21.12
CA GLY A 815 -22.96 14.12 -22.46
C GLY A 815 -21.64 14.91 -22.52
N MET A 816 -20.86 14.97 -21.44
CA MET A 816 -19.61 15.76 -21.39
C MET A 816 -18.51 15.09 -22.23
N GLU A 817 -18.09 15.72 -23.32
CA GLU A 817 -16.92 15.28 -24.11
C GLU A 817 -15.58 15.62 -23.42
N THR A 818 -14.65 14.67 -23.44
CA THR A 818 -13.25 14.81 -23.01
C THR A 818 -12.33 14.25 -24.10
N SER A 819 -11.48 15.09 -24.69
CA SER A 819 -10.57 14.70 -25.77
C SER A 819 -9.14 14.43 -25.27
N ILE A 820 -8.56 13.30 -25.69
CA ILE A 820 -7.24 12.80 -25.27
C ILE A 820 -6.46 12.39 -26.53
N SER A 821 -5.16 12.70 -26.66
CA SER A 821 -4.38 12.24 -27.83
C SER A 821 -4.22 10.72 -27.85
N LYS A 822 -4.11 10.13 -29.05
CA LYS A 822 -3.87 8.69 -29.23
C LYS A 822 -2.64 8.23 -28.45
N ASP A 823 -1.51 8.92 -28.58
CA ASP A 823 -0.29 8.68 -27.78
C ASP A 823 -0.57 8.66 -26.26
N THR A 824 -1.35 9.61 -25.75
CA THR A 824 -1.68 9.71 -24.31
C THR A 824 -2.59 8.56 -23.86
N VAL A 825 -3.43 8.02 -24.74
CA VAL A 825 -4.22 6.80 -24.47
C VAL A 825 -3.31 5.58 -24.46
N ILE A 826 -2.44 5.41 -25.46
CA ILE A 826 -1.46 4.32 -25.55
C ILE A 826 -0.56 4.30 -24.29
N ASP A 827 0.10 5.42 -23.95
CA ASP A 827 0.98 5.54 -22.77
C ASP A 827 0.26 5.18 -21.46
N LYS A 828 -0.99 5.67 -21.29
CA LYS A 828 -1.79 5.39 -20.08
C LYS A 828 -2.24 3.94 -19.99
N ILE A 829 -2.66 3.36 -21.10
CA ILE A 829 -3.12 1.96 -21.17
C ILE A 829 -1.92 1.04 -20.94
N TYR A 830 -0.79 1.26 -21.60
CA TYR A 830 0.44 0.50 -21.39
C TYR A 830 0.92 0.61 -19.93
N GLY A 831 1.08 1.83 -19.41
CA GLY A 831 1.55 2.10 -18.04
C GLY A 831 0.61 1.70 -16.89
N LYS A 832 -0.56 1.10 -17.18
CA LYS A 832 -1.53 0.63 -16.17
C LYS A 832 -2.05 -0.78 -16.39
N LEU A 833 -2.19 -1.20 -17.64
CA LEU A 833 -2.72 -2.51 -18.03
C LEU A 833 -1.67 -3.41 -18.67
N ASP A 834 -0.45 -2.93 -18.97
CA ASP A 834 0.56 -3.71 -19.70
C ASP A 834 -0.01 -4.27 -21.03
N VAL A 835 -0.56 -3.35 -21.81
CA VAL A 835 -1.11 -3.56 -23.16
C VAL A 835 -0.56 -2.44 -24.04
N ASP A 836 0.20 -2.79 -25.05
CA ASP A 836 0.59 -1.83 -26.08
C ASP A 836 -0.54 -1.72 -27.10
N LEU A 837 -1.01 -0.49 -27.36
CA LEU A 837 -2.06 -0.19 -28.33
C LEU A 837 -1.51 0.39 -29.64
N ALA A 838 -0.19 0.61 -29.76
CA ALA A 838 0.43 1.17 -30.95
C ALA A 838 0.38 0.24 -32.18
N ASP A 839 0.37 -1.09 -31.94
CA ASP A 839 0.29 -2.14 -32.96
C ASP A 839 -1.14 -2.76 -33.03
N VAL A 840 -2.18 -2.07 -32.53
CA VAL A 840 -3.58 -2.57 -32.47
C VAL A 840 -4.52 -1.61 -33.21
N GLU A 841 -5.41 -2.16 -34.04
CA GLU A 841 -6.43 -1.40 -34.78
C GLU A 841 -7.41 -0.68 -33.83
N GLU A 842 -7.84 0.53 -34.19
CA GLU A 842 -8.51 1.47 -33.29
C GLU A 842 -9.87 0.95 -32.77
N ASP A 843 -10.57 0.09 -33.52
CA ASP A 843 -11.81 -0.57 -33.09
C ASP A 843 -11.59 -1.68 -32.05
N GLU A 844 -10.41 -2.30 -31.99
CA GLU A 844 -10.04 -3.27 -30.96
C GLU A 844 -9.47 -2.65 -29.67
N TRP A 845 -9.18 -1.34 -29.65
CA TRP A 845 -8.64 -0.64 -28.47
C TRP A 845 -9.55 -0.78 -27.25
N PHE A 846 -10.87 -0.71 -27.44
CA PHE A 846 -11.87 -0.78 -26.39
C PHE A 846 -13.10 -1.57 -26.87
N ARG A 847 -13.58 -2.51 -26.05
CA ARG A 847 -14.88 -3.16 -26.22
C ARG A 847 -15.62 -3.20 -24.89
N VAL A 848 -16.90 -2.85 -24.87
CA VAL A 848 -17.76 -3.12 -23.70
C VAL A 848 -18.20 -4.58 -23.78
N ASP A 849 -17.83 -5.38 -22.78
CA ASP A 849 -18.29 -6.77 -22.64
C ASP A 849 -19.64 -6.84 -21.87
N SER A 850 -19.92 -5.87 -20.99
CA SER A 850 -21.24 -5.68 -20.34
C SER A 850 -21.42 -4.27 -19.76
N LYS A 851 -22.67 -3.77 -19.73
CA LYS A 851 -23.09 -2.58 -18.96
C LYS A 851 -23.88 -2.97 -17.70
N THR A 852 -23.91 -2.10 -16.69
CA THR A 852 -24.81 -2.19 -15.52
C THR A 852 -26.26 -1.88 -15.92
N ALA A 853 -27.24 -2.09 -15.04
CA ALA A 853 -28.63 -1.70 -15.31
C ALA A 853 -28.73 -0.19 -15.62
N ALA A 854 -27.95 0.65 -14.92
CA ALA A 854 -27.87 2.09 -15.16
C ALA A 854 -26.90 2.51 -16.30
N GLY A 855 -26.50 1.58 -17.18
CA GLY A 855 -25.73 1.90 -18.38
C GLY A 855 -24.24 2.21 -18.18
N TYR A 856 -23.68 1.99 -16.99
CA TYR A 856 -22.24 2.13 -16.75
C TYR A 856 -21.48 0.94 -17.34
N ASN A 857 -20.29 1.15 -17.89
CA ASN A 857 -19.47 0.08 -18.44
C ASN A 857 -18.91 -0.80 -17.31
N ASP A 858 -19.53 -1.97 -17.09
CA ASP A 858 -19.20 -2.94 -16.04
C ASP A 858 -17.92 -3.70 -16.43
N LYS A 859 -17.98 -4.53 -17.49
CA LYS A 859 -16.81 -5.25 -18.00
C LYS A 859 -16.40 -4.69 -19.35
N MET A 860 -15.09 -4.56 -19.56
CA MET A 860 -14.51 -4.14 -20.83
C MET A 860 -13.34 -5.04 -21.20
N THR A 861 -13.10 -5.20 -22.49
CA THR A 861 -11.84 -5.71 -23.02
C THR A 861 -11.07 -4.56 -23.70
N VAL A 862 -9.75 -4.55 -23.55
CA VAL A 862 -8.82 -3.55 -24.10
C VAL A 862 -7.76 -4.25 -24.94
N GLY A 863 -7.44 -3.69 -26.11
CA GLY A 863 -6.44 -4.24 -27.04
C GLY A 863 -6.74 -5.69 -27.42
N GLY A 864 -7.99 -5.98 -27.80
CA GLY A 864 -8.54 -7.30 -28.13
C GLY A 864 -8.57 -8.35 -26.99
N THR A 865 -7.73 -8.22 -25.96
CA THR A 865 -7.29 -9.35 -25.12
C THR A 865 -7.40 -9.09 -23.61
N LYS A 866 -7.20 -7.85 -23.14
CA LYS A 866 -7.10 -7.54 -21.70
C LYS A 866 -8.45 -7.20 -21.09
N ARG A 867 -8.99 -8.11 -20.27
CA ARG A 867 -10.23 -7.83 -19.52
C ARG A 867 -9.97 -6.87 -18.34
N THR A 868 -10.89 -5.93 -18.16
CA THR A 868 -10.87 -4.87 -17.14
C THR A 868 -12.31 -4.39 -16.87
N THR A 869 -12.48 -3.29 -16.13
CA THR A 869 -13.79 -2.66 -15.91
C THR A 869 -13.78 -1.21 -16.39
N GLY A 870 -14.93 -0.68 -16.83
CA GLY A 870 -15.04 0.73 -17.20
C GLY A 870 -14.76 1.66 -16.02
N ARG A 871 -15.04 1.19 -14.79
CA ARG A 871 -14.64 1.88 -13.56
C ARG A 871 -13.11 1.96 -13.38
N TYR A 872 -12.36 0.90 -13.69
CA TYR A 872 -10.89 0.96 -13.64
C TYR A 872 -10.32 1.90 -14.72
N ILE A 873 -10.86 1.84 -15.95
CA ILE A 873 -10.51 2.76 -17.04
C ILE A 873 -10.77 4.22 -16.64
N ARG A 874 -11.93 4.50 -16.05
CA ARG A 874 -12.30 5.81 -15.48
C ARG A 874 -11.29 6.27 -14.42
N GLU A 875 -11.14 5.50 -13.33
CA GLU A 875 -10.48 5.96 -12.10
C GLU A 875 -8.96 5.85 -12.12
N SER A 876 -8.40 4.80 -12.73
CA SER A 876 -6.97 4.46 -12.61
C SER A 876 -6.15 4.66 -13.89
N VAL A 877 -6.81 4.81 -15.05
CA VAL A 877 -6.16 4.91 -16.36
C VAL A 877 -6.35 6.28 -16.99
N LEU A 878 -7.57 6.59 -17.43
CA LEU A 878 -7.83 7.77 -18.27
C LEU A 878 -8.16 9.03 -17.47
N GLY A 879 -8.88 8.91 -16.34
CA GLY A 879 -9.30 10.04 -15.50
C GLY A 879 -10.69 10.61 -15.88
N LEU A 880 -11.60 9.77 -16.34
CA LEU A 880 -12.93 10.16 -16.83
C LEU A 880 -13.90 10.52 -15.69
N LYS A 881 -14.96 11.31 -15.98
CA LYS A 881 -15.94 11.72 -14.97
C LYS A 881 -16.86 10.59 -14.51
N SER A 882 -17.32 9.75 -15.43
CA SER A 882 -18.20 8.61 -15.18
C SER A 882 -17.61 7.31 -15.74
N ALA A 883 -18.13 6.16 -15.29
CA ALA A 883 -17.90 4.87 -15.94
C ALA A 883 -19.01 4.53 -16.97
N ALA A 884 -20.11 5.29 -17.00
CA ALA A 884 -20.96 5.41 -18.18
C ALA A 884 -20.28 6.38 -19.15
N PHE A 885 -19.62 5.82 -20.16
CA PHE A 885 -18.96 6.59 -21.21
C PHE A 885 -18.94 5.83 -22.53
N GLU A 886 -18.87 6.59 -23.61
CA GLU A 886 -18.69 6.09 -24.98
C GLU A 886 -17.53 6.86 -25.62
N TRP A 887 -17.01 6.38 -26.75
CA TRP A 887 -15.84 7.00 -27.39
C TRP A 887 -15.98 7.04 -28.91
N ARG A 888 -15.30 8.01 -29.52
CA ARG A 888 -15.15 8.15 -30.97
C ARG A 888 -13.72 8.59 -31.31
N PHE A 889 -13.19 8.05 -32.40
CA PHE A 889 -11.86 8.38 -32.88
C PHE A 889 -11.88 9.58 -33.82
N THR A 890 -10.78 10.34 -33.81
CA THR A 890 -10.41 11.34 -34.82
C THR A 890 -8.91 11.18 -35.10
N ASP A 891 -8.41 11.72 -36.21
CA ASP A 891 -7.04 11.54 -36.72
C ASP A 891 -5.95 11.38 -35.64
N ASP A 892 -5.85 12.33 -34.69
CA ASP A 892 -4.84 12.37 -33.62
C ASP A 892 -5.37 12.10 -32.19
N LYS A 893 -6.67 11.86 -32.00
CA LYS A 893 -7.33 11.83 -30.68
C LYS A 893 -8.41 10.77 -30.53
N VAL A 894 -8.70 10.43 -29.28
CA VAL A 894 -9.92 9.76 -28.84
C VAL A 894 -10.76 10.77 -28.07
N ILE A 895 -12.04 10.88 -28.41
CA ILE A 895 -13.02 11.74 -27.71
C ILE A 895 -13.94 10.83 -26.92
N PHE A 896 -13.92 10.96 -25.60
CA PHE A 896 -14.76 10.22 -24.66
C PHE A 896 -15.95 11.08 -24.22
N THR A 897 -17.17 10.61 -24.47
CA THR A 897 -18.40 11.25 -23.99
C THR A 897 -18.83 10.57 -22.70
N THR A 898 -18.79 11.29 -21.58
CA THR A 898 -19.19 10.76 -20.26
C THR A 898 -20.60 11.19 -19.88
N TYR A 899 -21.38 10.26 -19.32
CA TYR A 899 -22.72 10.49 -18.81
C TYR A 899 -22.69 10.50 -17.28
N GLY A 900 -22.85 11.68 -16.70
CA GLY A 900 -22.82 11.91 -15.26
C GLY A 900 -21.41 12.11 -14.68
N TYR A 901 -21.35 12.15 -13.35
CA TYR A 901 -20.11 12.29 -12.59
C TYR A 901 -20.25 11.60 -11.23
N GLY A 902 -19.62 10.44 -11.09
CA GLY A 902 -19.60 9.69 -9.84
C GLY A 902 -19.38 8.21 -10.05
N HIS A 903 -19.62 7.45 -8.98
CA HIS A 903 -19.78 6.00 -9.05
C HIS A 903 -21.23 5.57 -9.32
N GLY A 904 -22.18 6.52 -9.32
CA GLY A 904 -23.57 6.26 -9.66
C GLY A 904 -24.44 5.67 -8.54
N CYS A 905 -23.92 5.47 -7.33
CA CYS A 905 -24.59 4.66 -6.29
C CYS A 905 -25.13 5.49 -5.13
N GLY A 906 -26.40 5.25 -4.76
CA GLY A 906 -27.13 6.00 -3.74
C GLY A 906 -27.66 7.34 -4.26
N MET A 907 -27.62 8.39 -3.44
CA MET A 907 -28.22 9.69 -3.79
C MET A 907 -27.42 10.48 -4.83
N SER A 908 -28.09 10.91 -5.90
CA SER A 908 -27.54 11.93 -6.79
C SER A 908 -27.67 13.32 -6.15
N GLN A 909 -26.55 14.02 -5.99
CA GLN A 909 -26.49 15.37 -5.43
C GLN A 909 -27.18 16.38 -6.34
N TYR A 910 -26.96 16.29 -7.66
CA TYR A 910 -27.61 17.17 -8.63
C TYR A 910 -29.11 16.84 -8.73
N GLY A 911 -29.48 15.57 -8.87
CA GLY A 911 -30.89 15.15 -8.87
C GLY A 911 -31.65 15.60 -7.61
N ALA A 912 -31.05 15.44 -6.42
CA ALA A 912 -31.61 15.97 -5.17
C ALA A 912 -31.81 17.50 -5.19
N ASN A 913 -30.91 18.26 -5.82
CA ASN A 913 -31.03 19.71 -5.96
C ASN A 913 -32.17 20.13 -6.91
N GLU A 914 -32.42 19.36 -7.98
CA GLU A 914 -33.53 19.63 -8.91
C GLU A 914 -34.88 19.25 -8.30
N MET A 915 -34.99 18.10 -7.61
CA MET A 915 -36.16 17.76 -6.79
C MET A 915 -36.46 18.87 -5.75
N ALA A 916 -35.43 19.41 -5.10
CA ALA A 916 -35.56 20.54 -4.17
C ALA A 916 -35.87 21.90 -4.84
N LYS A 917 -35.87 22.00 -6.18
CA LYS A 917 -36.46 23.13 -6.94
C LYS A 917 -37.94 22.89 -7.25
N GLU A 918 -38.32 21.65 -7.55
CA GLU A 918 -39.70 21.23 -7.84
C GLU A 918 -40.60 21.20 -6.59
N GLY A 919 -40.00 21.16 -5.40
CA GLY A 919 -40.68 21.37 -4.12
C GLY A 919 -40.60 20.19 -3.15
N TYR A 920 -39.96 19.09 -3.55
CA TYR A 920 -39.76 17.91 -2.68
C TYR A 920 -38.95 18.27 -1.43
N SER A 921 -39.42 17.80 -0.27
CA SER A 921 -38.71 17.93 1.01
C SER A 921 -37.51 16.99 1.10
N TYR A 922 -36.58 17.29 2.01
CA TYR A 922 -35.41 16.43 2.23
C TYR A 922 -35.76 14.97 2.57
N LYS A 923 -36.88 14.72 3.27
CA LYS A 923 -37.33 13.36 3.61
C LYS A 923 -37.85 12.59 2.38
N GLU A 924 -38.53 13.26 1.47
CA GLU A 924 -38.99 12.66 0.21
C GLU A 924 -37.81 12.36 -0.72
N ILE A 925 -36.85 13.29 -0.84
CA ILE A 925 -35.59 13.09 -1.58
C ILE A 925 -34.83 11.88 -1.05
N LEU A 926 -34.62 11.79 0.27
CA LEU A 926 -33.91 10.67 0.89
C LEU A 926 -34.65 9.34 0.70
N LYS A 927 -35.98 9.32 0.89
CA LYS A 927 -36.81 8.13 0.70
C LYS A 927 -36.85 7.66 -0.75
N TYR A 928 -36.72 8.58 -1.72
CA TYR A 928 -36.61 8.28 -3.14
C TYR A 928 -35.28 7.60 -3.48
N TYR A 929 -34.14 8.18 -3.08
CA TYR A 929 -32.82 7.61 -3.37
C TYR A 929 -32.43 6.40 -2.51
N TYR A 930 -33.14 6.14 -1.40
CA TYR A 930 -32.96 4.98 -0.54
C TYR A 930 -34.32 4.26 -0.29
N PRO A 931 -34.89 3.57 -1.30
CA PRO A 931 -36.25 3.03 -1.25
C PRO A 931 -36.45 2.02 -0.12
N GLY A 932 -37.41 2.29 0.77
CA GLY A 932 -37.71 1.48 1.95
C GLY A 932 -37.09 1.97 3.26
N SER A 933 -36.19 2.95 3.20
CA SER A 933 -35.68 3.64 4.40
C SER A 933 -36.68 4.66 4.96
N ASN A 934 -36.44 5.08 6.21
CA ASN A 934 -37.08 6.23 6.85
C ASN A 934 -36.03 7.22 7.38
N VAL A 935 -36.46 8.44 7.74
CA VAL A 935 -35.58 9.48 8.30
C VAL A 935 -35.99 9.79 9.74
N GLY A 936 -35.18 9.35 10.71
CA GLY A 936 -35.41 9.44 12.16
C GLY A 936 -34.21 10.00 12.93
N LYS A 937 -34.39 10.33 14.21
CA LYS A 937 -33.33 10.79 15.13
C LYS A 937 -32.85 9.68 16.04
#